data_AF-A0A5J4WHQ6-F1
#
_entry.id   AF-A0A5J4WHQ6-F1
#
_cell.length_a   1.000
_cell.length_b   1.000
_cell.length_c   1.000
_cell.angle_alpha   90.00
_cell.angle_beta   90.00
_cell.angle_gamma   90.00
#
_symmetry.space_group_name_H-M   'P 1'
#
loop_
_entity.id
_entity.type
_entity.pdbx_description
1 polymer ?
#
loop_
_entity_poly.entity_id
_entity_poly.type
_entity_poly.pdbx_seq_one_letter_code
_entity_poly.pdbx_strand_id
1 'polypeptide(L)'
;MATQGFSNDKSNQQTSVKCETLERGPKRKYNRKSKTDEKAKAMIDQMINEQTNEQIIEPTNRQIIEEKYDERIHDLIDLEGDLQTRISNQQLAYRLEKNRDDNIFLEMIQPIAELYMQEKDSKTIIERVKDAMINTVNYTKIGQQEGKKQQITGKLIDLSLMDEDNLCVVDIDIHKDKSIEEIDKLRQNLIDSLSPNVGLVKTAHGGLHIYCNRNYYRLPSNRNIKVAVTDSFDIDVFAQMTKYKIENGQETKEIVQNRVVAPNTAIRETKNNQRITLKYEAVNDWENVSHFASLREILDKWNIDIEMSYKDYAQQRHDRIYGVQINDEGTIEQMNDELAQTCVDGLKNLDIHNYPQPINMEVSLLGIFCGLYGISNESIVAEGMKNIRQFNKLSTNVDKNYGQVSSNGERKPNPWILTKILRYHNKDYYEQIIQPLFKKNYEAKKKEKQILINQILIPNKIDLTDDFILLDMQEKAANGEYENEEQIVMDLTKLLIYYEGETEDIYVIKVYDAICDTQALYHKLEGTVYKQLEKININFKNKKIDEKDNSKPITVKHIFKKFASKFVKKGCQFISDDPKILTVFQGYKYKKLDTIDYECLQMYFDLIKETIAACDEQVYEYILNQMAWLIQNPGKKSRAAIVLQGRQGIGKNRLTDVIAELTSRYSCSNITNIDEFTGRFNSIVENKMFAVLNEMMNQNDSKKGVATVMKSIISDLTIRINEMNQPRRTAENVMNIVYVTNADMPVFFGH
;
A
#
# COMPACT_ATOMS: atom_id res chain seq x y z
N MET A 1 48.86 -55.07 -10.17
CA MET A 1 47.38 -55.09 -10.19
C MET A 1 46.94 -53.69 -10.60
N ALA A 2 47.01 -53.37 -11.89
CA ALA A 2 45.96 -53.59 -12.91
C ALA A 2 44.75 -52.68 -12.63
N THR A 3 44.31 -51.76 -13.49
CA THR A 3 44.62 -51.42 -14.90
C THR A 3 43.83 -50.14 -15.24
N GLN A 4 44.47 -49.09 -15.78
CA GLN A 4 44.35 -48.55 -17.17
C GLN A 4 42.99 -47.91 -17.53
N GLY A 5 42.88 -46.76 -18.18
CA GLY A 5 43.78 -45.93 -19.00
C GLY A 5 42.87 -45.02 -19.88
N PHE A 6 43.26 -44.02 -20.65
CA PHE A 6 44.53 -43.42 -21.07
C PHE A 6 44.16 -42.05 -21.69
N SER A 7 44.98 -41.02 -21.45
CA SER A 7 45.14 -39.86 -22.35
C SER A 7 46.03 -40.30 -23.53
N ASN A 8 45.79 -39.98 -24.80
CA ASN A 8 46.19 -38.75 -25.51
C ASN A 8 46.00 -39.06 -27.00
N ASP A 9 45.54 -38.10 -27.82
CA ASP A 9 46.28 -37.73 -29.04
C ASP A 9 45.71 -36.49 -29.76
N LYS A 10 46.61 -35.51 -29.94
CA LYS A 10 46.91 -34.67 -31.12
C LYS A 10 45.78 -34.30 -32.11
N SER A 11 45.66 -32.99 -32.39
CA SER A 11 46.28 -32.38 -33.58
C SER A 11 45.97 -30.87 -33.73
N ASN A 12 47.01 -30.12 -34.09
CA ASN A 12 46.98 -28.76 -34.62
C ASN A 12 46.20 -28.69 -35.94
N GLN A 13 45.49 -27.59 -36.21
CA GLN A 13 45.80 -26.67 -37.33
C GLN A 13 44.84 -25.48 -37.42
N GLN A 14 45.45 -24.28 -37.38
CA GLN A 14 45.09 -23.02 -38.05
C GLN A 14 43.67 -22.88 -38.65
N THR A 15 42.84 -22.02 -38.04
CA THR A 15 41.71 -21.40 -38.74
C THR A 15 42.15 -20.13 -39.46
N SER A 16 42.15 -20.23 -40.79
CA SER A 16 42.33 -19.13 -41.75
C SER A 16 41.22 -18.09 -41.62
N VAL A 17 41.58 -16.87 -41.21
CA VAL A 17 40.73 -15.68 -41.35
C VAL A 17 40.83 -15.22 -42.80
N LYS A 18 39.79 -15.47 -43.61
CA LYS A 18 39.58 -14.81 -44.90
C LYS A 18 38.88 -13.48 -44.65
N CYS A 19 39.63 -12.38 -44.80
CA CYS A 19 39.05 -11.08 -45.10
C CYS A 19 38.50 -11.12 -46.54
N GLU A 20 37.20 -10.88 -46.70
CA GLU A 20 36.61 -10.56 -48.00
C GLU A 20 36.06 -9.13 -47.95
N THR A 21 36.76 -8.29 -48.71
CA THR A 21 36.44 -6.91 -49.05
C THR A 21 35.26 -6.91 -50.02
N LEU A 22 34.16 -6.24 -49.67
CA LEU A 22 33.04 -6.03 -50.61
C LEU A 22 33.20 -4.68 -51.32
N GLU A 23 33.44 -4.78 -52.63
CA GLU A 23 33.58 -3.68 -53.58
C GLU A 23 32.30 -2.85 -53.72
N ARG A 24 32.48 -1.55 -53.96
CA ARG A 24 31.41 -0.61 -54.34
C ARG A 24 30.87 -0.98 -55.73
N GLY A 25 29.70 -1.61 -55.77
CA GLY A 25 28.86 -1.70 -56.98
C GLY A 25 28.18 -0.36 -57.33
N PRO A 26 27.83 -0.13 -58.61
CA PRO A 26 27.36 1.16 -59.11
C PRO A 26 25.92 1.51 -58.67
N LYS A 27 25.68 2.81 -58.49
CA LYS A 27 24.40 3.46 -58.12
C LYS A 27 23.20 2.86 -58.86
N ARG A 28 22.26 2.23 -58.14
CA ARG A 28 20.87 2.01 -58.60
C ARG A 28 19.94 3.01 -57.92
N LYS A 29 19.30 3.86 -58.74
CA LYS A 29 18.23 4.77 -58.34
C LYS A 29 17.03 3.96 -57.81
N TYR A 30 16.68 4.12 -56.55
CA TYR A 30 15.36 3.71 -56.04
C TYR A 30 14.40 4.90 -56.13
N ASN A 31 13.53 4.88 -57.15
CA ASN A 31 12.32 5.69 -57.18
C ASN A 31 11.24 5.01 -56.33
N ARG A 32 11.07 5.42 -55.08
CA ARG A 32 9.88 5.08 -54.29
C ARG A 32 8.91 6.27 -54.39
N LYS A 33 7.90 6.14 -55.25
CA LYS A 33 6.74 7.03 -55.27
C LYS A 33 6.02 6.90 -53.92
N SER A 34 6.19 7.87 -53.02
CA SER A 34 5.26 8.08 -51.92
C SER A 34 4.04 8.79 -52.48
N LYS A 35 2.84 8.26 -52.19
CA LYS A 35 1.60 9.03 -52.33
C LYS A 35 1.65 10.13 -51.27
N THR A 36 2.14 11.29 -51.67
CA THR A 36 2.06 12.54 -50.92
C THR A 36 0.61 13.00 -50.94
N ASP A 37 0.10 13.47 -49.80
CA ASP A 37 -1.17 14.19 -49.69
C ASP A 37 -1.25 15.25 -50.80
N GLU A 38 -2.13 15.05 -51.77
CA GLU A 38 -2.28 15.95 -52.92
C GLU A 38 -2.66 17.37 -52.47
N LYS A 39 -3.24 17.53 -51.27
CA LYS A 39 -3.52 18.82 -50.63
C LYS A 39 -2.27 19.57 -50.16
N ALA A 40 -1.33 18.88 -49.52
CA ALA A 40 -0.08 19.49 -49.05
C ALA A 40 0.78 19.93 -50.24
N LYS A 41 0.78 19.13 -51.31
CA LYS A 41 1.47 19.46 -52.55
C LYS A 41 0.81 20.64 -53.28
N ALA A 42 -0.51 20.68 -53.32
CA ALA A 42 -1.25 21.80 -53.91
C ALA A 42 -1.05 23.13 -53.15
N MET A 43 -1.01 23.11 -51.82
CA MET A 43 -0.71 24.32 -51.01
C MET A 43 0.73 24.80 -51.20
N ILE A 44 1.70 23.88 -51.28
CA ILE A 44 3.10 24.22 -51.57
C ILE A 44 3.24 24.81 -52.97
N ASP A 45 2.58 24.23 -53.98
CA ASP A 45 2.60 24.74 -55.35
C ASP A 45 1.88 26.10 -55.47
N GLN A 46 0.83 26.34 -54.66
CA GLN A 46 0.10 27.61 -54.61
C GLN A 46 0.92 28.73 -53.94
N MET A 47 1.66 28.43 -52.86
CA MET A 47 2.56 29.38 -52.21
C MET A 47 3.82 29.68 -53.03
N ILE A 48 4.37 28.69 -53.76
CA ILE A 48 5.49 28.92 -54.69
C ILE A 48 5.06 29.86 -55.84
N ASN A 49 3.80 29.75 -56.30
CA ASN A 49 3.22 30.66 -57.29
C ASN A 49 2.93 32.06 -56.72
N GLU A 50 2.53 32.18 -55.46
CA GLU A 50 2.35 33.49 -54.81
C GLU A 50 3.69 34.20 -54.55
N GLN A 51 4.76 33.46 -54.24
CA GLN A 51 6.11 34.02 -54.06
C GLN A 51 6.84 34.35 -55.38
N THR A 52 6.38 33.87 -56.53
CA THR A 52 6.99 34.22 -57.82
C THR A 52 6.40 35.49 -58.45
N ASN A 53 5.26 35.98 -57.97
CA ASN A 53 4.62 37.20 -58.48
C ASN A 53 5.02 38.49 -57.76
N GLU A 54 5.70 38.42 -56.62
CA GLU A 54 6.26 39.60 -55.93
C GLU A 54 7.80 39.57 -55.99
N GLN A 55 8.35 39.70 -57.19
CA GLN A 55 9.71 40.20 -57.36
C GLN A 55 9.65 41.67 -57.76
N ILE A 56 9.82 42.57 -56.78
CA ILE A 56 10.58 43.83 -56.88
C ILE A 56 10.90 44.27 -55.43
N ILE A 57 12.17 44.07 -55.05
CA ILE A 57 12.92 44.72 -53.93
C ILE A 57 12.43 44.40 -52.50
N GLU A 58 12.59 43.16 -52.04
CA GLU A 58 12.80 42.83 -50.61
C GLU A 58 13.66 41.55 -50.52
N PRO A 59 14.64 41.44 -49.59
CA PRO A 59 15.41 40.21 -49.42
C PRO A 59 14.49 39.08 -48.93
N THR A 60 14.61 37.90 -49.53
CA THR A 60 13.87 36.71 -49.08
C THR A 60 14.18 36.39 -47.61
N ASN A 61 13.22 35.91 -46.81
CA ASN A 61 13.41 35.56 -45.38
C ASN A 61 14.66 34.71 -45.11
N ARG A 62 15.04 33.87 -46.07
CA ARG A 62 16.29 33.08 -46.03
C ARG A 62 17.55 33.95 -46.02
N GLN A 63 17.60 35.01 -46.83
CA GLN A 63 18.73 35.94 -46.88
C GLN A 63 18.89 36.69 -45.56
N ILE A 64 17.79 37.09 -44.92
CA ILE A 64 17.82 37.75 -43.61
C ILE A 64 18.35 36.81 -42.52
N ILE A 65 17.97 35.53 -42.56
CA ILE A 65 18.45 34.52 -41.60
C ILE A 65 19.92 34.20 -41.87
N GLU A 66 20.32 34.02 -43.14
CA GLU A 66 21.72 33.83 -43.54
C GLU A 66 22.62 34.98 -43.08
N GLU A 67 22.21 36.24 -43.31
CA GLU A 67 22.95 37.42 -42.87
C GLU A 67 23.10 37.49 -41.35
N LYS A 68 22.02 37.27 -40.57
CA LYS A 68 22.10 37.23 -39.10
C LYS A 68 22.96 36.10 -38.58
N TYR A 69 22.95 34.95 -39.26
CA TYR A 69 23.72 33.78 -38.86
C TYR A 69 25.22 33.99 -39.14
N ASP A 70 25.55 34.62 -40.25
CA ASP A 70 26.92 35.00 -40.61
C ASP A 70 27.45 36.12 -39.70
N GLU A 71 26.63 37.13 -39.38
CA GLU A 71 26.94 38.20 -38.43
C GLU A 71 27.24 37.62 -37.03
N ARG A 72 26.46 36.62 -36.59
CA ARG A 72 26.69 35.91 -35.32
C ARG A 72 27.99 35.10 -35.30
N ILE A 73 28.38 34.47 -36.41
CA ILE A 73 29.67 33.77 -36.52
C ILE A 73 30.82 34.79 -36.46
N HIS A 74 30.68 35.91 -37.17
CA HIS A 74 31.66 36.99 -37.19
C HIS A 74 31.86 37.60 -35.79
N ASP A 75 30.76 37.90 -35.08
CA ASP A 75 30.81 38.42 -33.71
C ASP A 75 31.51 37.47 -32.74
N LEU A 76 31.28 36.15 -32.88
CA LEU A 76 31.93 35.13 -32.05
C LEU A 76 33.45 35.03 -32.32
N ILE A 77 33.88 35.27 -33.55
CA ILE A 77 35.30 35.26 -33.93
C ILE A 77 36.02 36.52 -33.44
N ASP A 78 35.34 37.67 -33.48
CA ASP A 78 35.92 38.99 -33.13
C ASP A 78 35.76 39.39 -31.65
N LEU A 79 34.99 38.61 -30.87
CA LEU A 79 34.75 38.88 -29.45
C LEU A 79 36.04 38.81 -28.61
N GLU A 80 36.49 39.94 -28.08
CA GLU A 80 37.63 40.02 -27.16
C GLU A 80 37.27 39.54 -25.74
N GLY A 81 38.09 38.65 -25.19
CA GLY A 81 37.93 38.07 -23.86
C GLY A 81 39.19 37.33 -23.42
N ASP A 82 39.16 36.68 -22.24
CA ASP A 82 40.28 35.87 -21.77
C ASP A 82 40.57 34.68 -22.73
N LEU A 83 41.76 34.07 -22.58
CA LEU A 83 42.22 33.02 -23.50
C LEU A 83 41.26 31.83 -23.56
N GLN A 84 40.60 31.49 -22.45
CA GLN A 84 39.64 30.39 -22.35
C GLN A 84 38.33 30.70 -23.10
N THR A 85 37.88 31.95 -23.01
CA THR A 85 36.69 32.49 -23.69
C THR A 85 36.91 32.56 -25.19
N ARG A 86 38.09 33.02 -25.63
CA ARG A 86 38.47 33.04 -27.05
C ARG A 86 38.50 31.64 -27.67
N ILE A 87 39.08 30.65 -26.98
CA ILE A 87 39.12 29.26 -27.46
C ILE A 87 37.70 28.66 -27.53
N SER A 88 36.86 28.93 -26.54
CA SER A 88 35.48 28.42 -26.50
C SER A 88 34.60 29.04 -27.60
N ASN A 89 34.75 30.34 -27.84
CA ASN A 89 34.04 31.05 -28.91
C ASN A 89 34.49 30.58 -30.29
N GLN A 90 35.79 30.34 -30.51
CA GLN A 90 36.30 29.77 -31.76
C GLN A 90 35.78 28.34 -32.00
N GLN A 91 35.69 27.50 -30.97
CA GLN A 91 35.09 26.17 -31.08
C GLN A 91 33.58 26.21 -31.35
N LEU A 92 32.88 27.24 -30.83
CA LEU A 92 31.47 27.45 -31.11
C LEU A 92 31.24 27.98 -32.53
N ALA A 93 32.02 28.96 -32.98
CA ALA A 93 32.00 29.48 -34.35
C ALA A 93 32.26 28.35 -35.37
N TYR A 94 33.27 27.51 -35.14
CA TYR A 94 33.56 26.34 -35.98
C TYR A 94 32.40 25.33 -36.05
N ARG A 95 31.68 25.11 -34.93
CA ARG A 95 30.49 24.24 -34.92
C ARG A 95 29.32 24.87 -35.67
N LEU A 96 29.12 26.19 -35.52
CA LEU A 96 28.06 26.93 -36.21
C LEU A 96 28.30 27.01 -37.72
N GLU A 97 29.55 27.17 -38.17
CA GLU A 97 29.92 27.10 -39.59
C GLU A 97 29.69 25.71 -40.16
N LYS A 98 30.10 24.66 -39.45
CA LYS A 98 29.97 23.27 -39.92
C LYS A 98 28.51 22.82 -40.09
N ASN A 99 27.61 23.34 -39.26
CA ASN A 99 26.18 23.00 -39.26
C ASN A 99 25.30 24.14 -39.82
N ARG A 100 25.90 25.11 -40.54
CA ARG A 100 25.24 26.35 -40.99
C ARG A 100 23.95 26.07 -41.76
N ASP A 101 24.04 25.26 -42.82
CA ASP A 101 22.89 25.00 -43.69
C ASP A 101 21.77 24.20 -42.97
N ASP A 102 22.14 23.27 -42.07
CA ASP A 102 21.17 22.49 -41.28
C ASP A 102 20.44 23.35 -40.25
N ASN A 103 21.16 24.28 -39.60
CA ASN A 103 20.58 25.18 -38.60
C ASN A 103 19.69 26.26 -39.24
N ILE A 104 20.10 26.82 -40.38
CA ILE A 104 19.27 27.75 -41.16
C ILE A 104 18.01 27.04 -41.67
N PHE A 105 18.13 25.78 -42.09
CA PHE A 105 16.97 24.98 -42.49
C PHE A 105 16.00 24.73 -41.31
N LEU A 106 16.52 24.40 -40.11
CA LEU A 106 15.72 24.23 -38.90
C LEU A 106 15.00 25.53 -38.51
N GLU A 107 15.69 26.67 -38.57
CA GLU A 107 15.15 27.98 -38.20
C GLU A 107 14.08 28.47 -39.19
N MET A 108 14.18 28.12 -40.47
CA MET A 108 13.13 28.36 -41.46
C MET A 108 11.90 27.45 -41.27
N ILE A 109 12.10 26.20 -40.84
CA ILE A 109 11.02 25.23 -40.64
C ILE A 109 10.27 25.49 -39.34
N GLN A 110 10.92 26.07 -38.32
CA GLN A 110 10.37 26.24 -36.99
C GLN A 110 9.05 27.05 -36.94
N PRO A 111 8.92 28.23 -37.59
CA PRO A 111 7.65 28.97 -37.62
C PRO A 111 6.54 28.20 -38.33
N ILE A 112 6.88 27.41 -39.36
CA ILE A 112 5.93 26.59 -40.11
C ILE A 112 5.48 25.40 -39.27
N ALA A 113 6.40 24.77 -38.54
CA ALA A 113 6.09 23.72 -37.59
C ALA A 113 5.22 24.24 -36.43
N GLU A 114 5.47 25.45 -35.93
CA GLU A 114 4.67 26.12 -34.91
C GLU A 114 3.25 26.45 -35.41
N LEU A 115 3.11 26.96 -36.64
CA LEU A 115 1.80 27.21 -37.27
C LEU A 115 1.03 25.90 -37.53
N TYR A 116 1.71 24.86 -38.01
CA TYR A 116 1.12 23.52 -38.22
C TYR A 116 0.68 22.86 -36.91
N MET A 117 1.44 23.08 -35.83
CA MET A 117 1.08 22.64 -34.47
C MET A 117 -0.13 23.41 -33.93
N GLN A 118 -0.20 24.72 -34.14
CA GLN A 118 -1.36 25.54 -33.75
C GLN A 118 -2.65 25.12 -34.46
N GLU A 119 -2.58 24.76 -35.75
CA GLU A 119 -3.72 24.28 -36.54
C GLU A 119 -4.19 22.87 -36.12
N LYS A 120 -3.28 22.02 -35.64
CA LYS A 120 -3.65 20.72 -35.01
C LYS A 120 -4.21 20.90 -33.61
N ASP A 121 -3.66 21.82 -32.83
CA ASP A 121 -4.06 22.06 -31.44
C ASP A 121 -5.43 22.73 -31.29
N SER A 122 -5.92 23.43 -32.31
CA SER A 122 -7.26 24.01 -32.33
C SER A 122 -8.40 23.01 -32.52
N LYS A 123 -8.11 21.78 -32.98
CA LYS A 123 -9.14 20.75 -33.19
C LYS A 123 -9.66 20.20 -31.86
N THR A 124 -10.97 20.07 -31.77
CA THR A 124 -11.69 19.46 -30.64
C THR A 124 -11.44 17.95 -30.56
N ILE A 125 -11.73 17.31 -29.42
CA ILE A 125 -11.61 15.84 -29.30
C ILE A 125 -12.47 15.15 -30.36
N ILE A 126 -13.72 15.58 -30.51
CA ILE A 126 -14.65 14.90 -31.41
C ILE A 126 -14.18 14.96 -32.87
N GLU A 127 -13.60 16.07 -33.30
CA GLU A 127 -13.02 16.22 -34.64
C GLU A 127 -11.82 15.29 -34.87
N ARG A 128 -11.01 15.09 -33.83
CA ARG A 128 -9.81 14.23 -33.88
C ARG A 128 -10.18 12.75 -33.91
N VAL A 129 -11.20 12.33 -33.17
CA VAL A 129 -11.54 10.90 -33.00
C VAL A 129 -12.67 10.39 -33.89
N LYS A 130 -13.32 11.24 -34.69
CA LYS A 130 -14.52 10.91 -35.49
C LYS A 130 -14.37 9.63 -36.33
N ASP A 131 -13.22 9.46 -37.00
CA ASP A 131 -12.94 8.34 -37.90
C ASP A 131 -12.35 7.12 -37.17
N ALA A 132 -12.06 7.28 -35.87
CA ALA A 132 -11.54 6.26 -34.97
C ALA A 132 -12.60 5.69 -34.00
N MET A 133 -13.86 6.14 -34.10
CA MET A 133 -14.95 5.69 -33.24
C MET A 133 -15.55 4.35 -33.70
N ILE A 134 -15.60 3.38 -32.78
CA ILE A 134 -16.17 2.05 -33.02
C ILE A 134 -17.34 1.84 -32.06
N ASN A 135 -18.52 1.47 -32.55
CA ASN A 135 -19.67 1.17 -31.68
C ASN A 135 -19.37 -0.01 -30.75
N THR A 136 -19.67 0.11 -29.45
CA THR A 136 -19.73 -1.04 -28.54
C THR A 136 -21.11 -1.65 -28.52
N VAL A 137 -21.18 -2.94 -28.22
CA VAL A 137 -22.40 -3.71 -28.31
C VAL A 137 -22.68 -4.56 -27.09
N ASN A 138 -23.96 -4.81 -26.82
CA ASN A 138 -24.48 -5.71 -25.80
C ASN A 138 -23.91 -5.47 -24.39
N TYR A 139 -23.64 -4.21 -24.03
CA TYR A 139 -23.09 -3.80 -22.74
C TYR A 139 -21.70 -4.39 -22.46
N THR A 140 -20.91 -4.64 -23.51
CA THR A 140 -19.52 -5.13 -23.41
C THR A 140 -18.52 -4.06 -23.86
N LYS A 141 -17.24 -4.25 -23.54
CA LYS A 141 -16.14 -3.41 -24.05
C LYS A 141 -15.66 -3.85 -25.45
N ILE A 142 -16.51 -4.55 -26.20
CA ILE A 142 -16.17 -5.14 -27.51
C ILE A 142 -16.79 -4.29 -28.61
N GLY A 143 -15.98 -3.97 -29.63
CA GLY A 143 -16.45 -3.27 -30.82
C GLY A 143 -17.37 -4.14 -31.68
N GLN A 144 -18.34 -3.51 -32.36
CA GLN A 144 -19.25 -4.18 -33.27
C GLN A 144 -18.48 -4.87 -34.41
N GLN A 145 -18.78 -6.15 -34.66
CA GLN A 145 -18.22 -6.89 -35.79
C GLN A 145 -19.01 -6.60 -37.08
N GLU A 146 -18.30 -6.46 -38.20
CA GLU A 146 -18.91 -6.29 -39.52
C GLU A 146 -19.93 -7.42 -39.81
N GLY A 147 -21.10 -7.03 -40.31
CA GLY A 147 -22.18 -7.97 -40.65
C GLY A 147 -23.08 -8.43 -39.49
N LYS A 148 -22.77 -8.10 -38.22
CA LYS A 148 -23.61 -8.46 -37.07
C LYS A 148 -24.38 -7.24 -36.54
N LYS A 149 -25.72 -7.28 -36.64
CA LYS A 149 -26.61 -6.31 -35.96
C LYS A 149 -26.76 -6.72 -34.49
N GLN A 150 -26.13 -5.95 -33.61
CA GLN A 150 -26.19 -6.12 -32.16
C GLN A 150 -26.64 -4.81 -31.51
N GLN A 151 -27.15 -4.87 -30.28
CA GLN A 151 -27.60 -3.66 -29.59
C GLN A 151 -26.40 -2.76 -29.31
N ILE A 152 -26.38 -1.56 -29.86
CA ILE A 152 -25.33 -0.57 -29.59
C ILE A 152 -25.53 -0.03 -28.18
N THR A 153 -24.47 -0.06 -27.37
CA THR A 153 -24.50 0.34 -25.95
C THR A 153 -23.46 1.39 -25.60
N GLY A 154 -22.74 1.90 -26.60
CA GLY A 154 -21.73 2.95 -26.44
C GLY A 154 -20.71 2.96 -27.58
N LYS A 155 -19.51 3.49 -27.32
CA LYS A 155 -18.42 3.63 -28.30
C LYS A 155 -17.04 3.37 -27.68
N LEU A 156 -16.10 2.94 -28.52
CA LEU A 156 -14.66 2.91 -28.27
C LEU A 156 -13.98 3.92 -29.18
N ILE A 157 -12.84 4.42 -28.75
CA ILE A 157 -11.89 5.16 -29.59
C ILE A 157 -10.69 4.24 -29.79
N ASP A 158 -10.41 3.87 -31.03
CA ASP A 158 -9.19 3.15 -31.39
C ASP A 158 -8.13 4.16 -31.83
N LEU A 159 -7.24 4.54 -30.92
CA LEU A 159 -6.20 5.56 -31.16
C LEU A 159 -5.35 5.21 -32.40
N SER A 160 -5.23 3.93 -32.75
CA SER A 160 -4.45 3.49 -33.92
C SER A 160 -5.11 3.76 -35.28
N LEU A 161 -6.41 4.09 -35.28
CA LEU A 161 -7.17 4.47 -36.48
C LEU A 161 -7.19 5.97 -36.72
N MET A 162 -6.67 6.78 -35.79
CA MET A 162 -6.58 8.22 -35.96
C MET A 162 -5.57 8.59 -37.06
N ASP A 163 -5.83 9.72 -37.71
CA ASP A 163 -4.93 10.31 -38.71
C ASP A 163 -3.74 11.05 -38.07
N GLU A 164 -3.87 11.42 -36.79
CA GLU A 164 -2.81 12.02 -35.98
C GLU A 164 -2.39 11.11 -34.83
N ASP A 165 -1.15 11.28 -34.36
CA ASP A 165 -0.54 10.52 -33.26
C ASP A 165 -0.28 11.40 -32.02
N ASN A 166 -0.93 12.58 -31.95
CA ASN A 166 -0.69 13.56 -30.88
C ASN A 166 -1.67 13.39 -29.70
N LEU A 167 -2.85 12.81 -29.86
CA LEU A 167 -3.76 12.58 -28.74
C LEU A 167 -3.30 11.39 -27.88
N CYS A 168 -3.24 11.57 -26.56
CA CYS A 168 -3.01 10.48 -25.61
C CYS A 168 -4.02 10.49 -24.46
N VAL A 169 -4.13 9.35 -23.78
CA VAL A 169 -5.03 9.16 -22.63
C VAL A 169 -4.21 8.69 -21.43
N VAL A 170 -4.31 9.41 -20.32
CA VAL A 170 -3.83 8.99 -19.02
C VAL A 170 -4.99 8.31 -18.29
N ASP A 171 -4.81 7.06 -17.87
CA ASP A 171 -5.79 6.26 -17.17
C ASP A 171 -5.40 6.18 -15.69
N ILE A 172 -6.28 6.67 -14.83
CA ILE A 172 -6.13 6.58 -13.37
C ILE A 172 -7.05 5.48 -12.86
N ASP A 173 -6.45 4.36 -12.52
CA ASP A 173 -7.10 3.18 -11.97
C ASP A 173 -7.16 3.27 -10.44
N ILE A 174 -8.28 3.76 -9.91
CA ILE A 174 -8.48 3.90 -8.46
C ILE A 174 -8.76 2.53 -7.83
N HIS A 175 -8.04 2.22 -6.75
CA HIS A 175 -8.21 0.99 -5.98
C HIS A 175 -9.57 0.96 -5.25
N LYS A 176 -10.19 -0.22 -5.21
CA LYS A 176 -11.57 -0.43 -4.74
C LYS A 176 -11.64 -0.94 -3.29
N ASP A 177 -10.59 -0.69 -2.53
CA ASP A 177 -10.46 -1.02 -1.11
C ASP A 177 -11.02 0.08 -0.19
N LYS A 178 -11.40 1.24 -0.76
CA LYS A 178 -12.00 2.38 -0.05
C LYS A 178 -13.51 2.50 -0.29
N SER A 179 -14.20 3.27 0.56
CA SER A 179 -15.62 3.60 0.40
C SER A 179 -15.87 4.44 -0.87
N ILE A 180 -17.12 4.44 -1.36
CA ILE A 180 -17.51 5.21 -2.56
C ILE A 180 -17.26 6.71 -2.35
N GLU A 181 -17.54 7.22 -1.15
CA GLU A 181 -17.35 8.62 -0.76
C GLU A 181 -15.86 9.02 -0.80
N GLU A 182 -14.98 8.15 -0.30
CA GLU A 182 -13.53 8.36 -0.36
C GLU A 182 -13.00 8.31 -1.79
N ILE A 183 -13.50 7.39 -2.62
CA ILE A 183 -13.14 7.29 -4.05
C ILE A 183 -13.59 8.55 -4.81
N ASP A 184 -14.78 9.07 -4.53
CA ASP A 184 -15.29 10.28 -5.17
C ASP A 184 -14.51 11.52 -4.74
N LYS A 185 -14.15 11.64 -3.45
CA LYS A 185 -13.27 12.70 -2.95
C LYS A 185 -11.87 12.64 -3.57
N LEU A 186 -11.27 11.45 -3.64
CA LEU A 186 -10.00 11.20 -4.30
C LEU A 186 -10.04 11.64 -5.77
N ARG A 187 -11.09 11.25 -6.51
CA ARG A 187 -11.26 11.66 -7.91
C ARG A 187 -11.38 13.17 -8.05
N GLN A 188 -12.11 13.83 -7.16
CA GLN A 188 -12.26 15.29 -7.20
C GLN A 188 -10.91 15.98 -6.98
N ASN A 189 -10.13 15.53 -5.99
CA ASN A 189 -8.79 16.05 -5.74
C ASN A 189 -7.87 15.88 -6.97
N LEU A 190 -7.94 14.73 -7.64
CA LEU A 190 -7.21 14.49 -8.90
C LEU A 190 -7.63 15.48 -10.00
N ILE A 191 -8.92 15.73 -10.16
CA ILE A 191 -9.47 16.69 -11.13
C ILE A 191 -9.00 18.12 -10.81
N ASP A 192 -9.07 18.52 -9.55
CA ASP A 192 -8.65 19.85 -9.09
C ASP A 192 -7.14 20.07 -9.29
N SER A 193 -6.36 18.98 -9.36
CA SER A 193 -4.94 19.03 -9.69
C SER A 193 -4.65 19.25 -11.18
N LEU A 194 -5.62 19.11 -12.09
CA LEU A 194 -5.41 19.19 -13.54
C LEU A 194 -5.62 20.61 -14.10
N SER A 195 -5.10 20.85 -15.31
CA SER A 195 -5.40 22.07 -16.08
C SER A 195 -6.81 21.99 -16.68
N PRO A 196 -7.51 23.12 -16.90
CA PRO A 196 -8.88 23.11 -17.45
C PRO A 196 -8.96 22.57 -18.89
N ASN A 197 -7.86 22.65 -19.65
CA ASN A 197 -7.79 22.23 -21.06
C ASN A 197 -7.44 20.74 -21.20
N VAL A 198 -8.16 19.85 -20.51
CA VAL A 198 -8.03 18.39 -20.66
C VAL A 198 -9.42 17.78 -20.80
N GLY A 199 -9.55 16.67 -21.52
CA GLY A 199 -10.82 15.95 -21.61
C GLY A 199 -10.94 14.97 -20.46
N LEU A 200 -12.04 14.97 -19.71
CA LEU A 200 -12.19 14.15 -18.52
C LEU A 200 -13.36 13.17 -18.65
N VAL A 201 -13.10 11.89 -18.37
CA VAL A 201 -14.12 10.84 -18.38
C VAL A 201 -13.99 9.98 -17.13
N LYS A 202 -15.05 9.90 -16.33
CA LYS A 202 -15.18 8.95 -15.22
C LYS A 202 -15.34 7.55 -15.79
N THR A 203 -14.49 6.62 -15.37
CA THR A 203 -14.56 5.24 -15.85
C THR A 203 -15.66 4.46 -15.13
N ALA A 204 -16.15 3.39 -15.76
CA ALA A 204 -17.20 2.55 -15.19
C ALA A 204 -16.90 1.99 -13.79
N HIS A 205 -15.63 1.92 -13.40
CA HIS A 205 -15.18 1.41 -12.12
C HIS A 205 -14.77 2.47 -11.11
N GLY A 206 -15.05 3.75 -11.41
CA GLY A 206 -14.76 4.87 -10.52
C GLY A 206 -13.39 5.52 -10.73
N GLY A 207 -12.58 5.05 -11.69
CA GLY A 207 -11.34 5.71 -12.12
C GLY A 207 -11.56 6.93 -13.00
N LEU A 208 -10.50 7.43 -13.63
CA LEU A 208 -10.52 8.65 -14.44
C LEU A 208 -9.65 8.53 -15.69
N HIS A 209 -10.21 8.75 -16.88
CA HIS A 209 -9.44 8.98 -18.11
C HIS A 209 -9.23 10.48 -18.31
N ILE A 210 -8.01 10.87 -18.66
CA ILE A 210 -7.60 12.24 -18.95
C ILE A 210 -7.04 12.28 -20.37
N TYR A 211 -7.70 13.02 -21.26
CA TYR A 211 -7.31 13.22 -22.65
C TYR A 211 -6.45 14.48 -22.75
N CYS A 212 -5.25 14.34 -23.31
CA CYS A 212 -4.27 15.41 -23.42
C CYS A 212 -3.38 15.25 -24.67
N ASN A 213 -2.56 16.26 -24.96
CA ASN A 213 -1.64 16.25 -26.10
C ASN A 213 -0.30 15.61 -25.71
N ARG A 214 0.17 14.67 -26.50
CA ARG A 214 1.48 14.02 -26.35
C ARG A 214 2.62 15.00 -26.62
N ASN A 215 2.47 15.96 -27.51
CA ASN A 215 3.50 16.93 -27.94
C ASN A 215 4.83 16.25 -28.26
N TYR A 216 4.78 15.26 -29.16
CA TYR A 216 5.92 14.46 -29.61
C TYR A 216 6.66 13.64 -28.56
N TYR A 217 6.16 13.62 -27.33
CA TYR A 217 6.74 12.84 -26.24
C TYR A 217 6.87 11.36 -26.62
N ARG A 218 8.08 10.79 -26.55
CA ARG A 218 8.34 9.40 -26.97
C ARG A 218 8.08 8.44 -25.83
N LEU A 219 7.11 7.54 -26.02
CA LEU A 219 6.76 6.50 -25.08
C LEU A 219 7.30 5.12 -25.54
N PRO A 220 7.61 4.20 -24.60
CA PRO A 220 8.21 2.90 -24.93
C PRO A 220 7.24 1.90 -25.58
N SER A 221 5.93 2.15 -25.49
CA SER A 221 4.86 1.27 -25.98
C SER A 221 3.64 2.12 -26.40
N ASN A 222 2.73 1.55 -27.19
CA ASN A 222 1.45 2.20 -27.50
C ASN A 222 0.48 2.18 -26.30
N ARG A 223 0.64 1.24 -25.36
CA ARG A 223 -0.41 0.97 -24.37
C ARG A 223 0.15 0.45 -23.03
N ASN A 224 -0.63 0.71 -21.96
CA ASN A 224 -0.42 0.23 -20.58
C ASN A 224 0.98 0.56 -20.04
N ILE A 225 1.43 1.79 -20.28
CA ILE A 225 2.69 2.25 -19.72
C ILE A 225 2.40 2.66 -18.28
N LYS A 226 2.83 1.84 -17.33
CA LYS A 226 2.68 2.12 -15.90
C LYS A 226 3.65 3.20 -15.46
N VAL A 227 3.08 4.38 -15.19
CA VAL A 227 3.81 5.61 -14.89
C VAL A 227 3.99 5.79 -13.37
N ALA A 228 2.96 5.53 -12.58
CA ALA A 228 3.02 5.54 -11.11
C ALA A 228 2.11 4.47 -10.46
N VAL A 229 2.45 4.06 -9.24
CA VAL A 229 1.70 3.15 -8.37
C VAL A 229 1.66 3.79 -6.98
N THR A 230 0.48 4.03 -6.44
CA THR A 230 0.26 4.54 -5.08
C THR A 230 -0.48 3.49 -4.24
N ASP A 231 -0.71 3.71 -2.94
CA ASP A 231 -1.55 2.78 -2.17
C ASP A 231 -3.02 2.86 -2.65
N SER A 232 -3.39 3.93 -3.36
CA SER A 232 -4.79 4.31 -3.62
C SER A 232 -5.22 4.23 -5.08
N PHE A 233 -4.28 4.32 -6.02
CA PHE A 233 -4.52 4.28 -7.45
C PHE A 233 -3.23 4.04 -8.26
N ASP A 234 -3.41 3.54 -9.47
CA ASP A 234 -2.36 3.40 -10.49
C ASP A 234 -2.55 4.42 -11.61
N ILE A 235 -1.44 4.87 -12.22
CA ILE A 235 -1.46 5.76 -13.39
C ILE A 235 -0.83 5.04 -14.58
N ASP A 236 -1.62 4.82 -15.62
CA ASP A 236 -1.20 4.26 -16.91
C ASP A 236 -1.35 5.28 -18.05
N VAL A 237 -0.55 5.16 -19.12
CA VAL A 237 -0.66 6.02 -20.31
C VAL A 237 -0.88 5.19 -21.59
N PHE A 238 -1.79 5.67 -22.43
CA PHE A 238 -2.17 5.13 -23.73
C PHE A 238 -1.90 6.18 -24.82
N ALA A 239 -1.12 5.83 -25.84
CA ALA A 239 -0.84 6.71 -26.96
C ALA A 239 -0.51 5.93 -28.24
N GLN A 240 -0.61 6.56 -29.40
CA GLN A 240 -0.13 5.94 -30.64
C GLN A 240 1.36 6.26 -30.85
N MET A 241 2.25 5.27 -30.69
CA MET A 241 3.68 5.42 -31.01
C MET A 241 4.02 4.86 -32.40
N THR A 242 3.49 3.68 -32.71
CA THR A 242 3.62 3.04 -34.02
C THR A 242 2.26 2.53 -34.49
N LYS A 243 1.87 2.85 -35.73
CA LYS A 243 0.59 2.37 -36.30
C LYS A 243 0.63 0.86 -36.58
N TYR A 244 1.78 0.38 -37.05
CA TYR A 244 2.01 -1.01 -37.39
C TYR A 244 2.92 -1.69 -36.37
N LYS A 245 2.77 -3.01 -36.26
CA LYS A 245 3.58 -3.84 -35.39
C LYS A 245 4.98 -4.01 -35.99
N ILE A 246 6.02 -3.91 -35.15
CA ILE A 246 7.42 -4.06 -35.55
C ILE A 246 7.89 -5.47 -35.17
N GLU A 247 8.33 -6.25 -36.16
CA GLU A 247 8.95 -7.57 -35.97
C GLU A 247 10.35 -7.56 -36.62
N ASN A 248 11.37 -7.98 -35.89
CA ASN A 248 12.78 -7.97 -36.34
C ASN A 248 13.27 -6.62 -36.91
N GLY A 249 12.75 -5.51 -36.38
CA GLY A 249 13.09 -4.16 -36.83
C GLY A 249 12.39 -3.70 -38.12
N GLN A 250 11.43 -4.47 -38.64
CA GLN A 250 10.63 -4.10 -39.81
C GLN A 250 9.14 -3.95 -39.46
N GLU A 251 8.48 -2.95 -40.05
CA GLU A 251 7.04 -2.75 -39.91
C GLU A 251 6.27 -3.83 -40.69
N THR A 252 5.34 -4.49 -40.01
CA THR A 252 4.39 -5.42 -40.62
C THR A 252 3.16 -4.68 -41.15
N LYS A 253 2.18 -5.40 -41.72
CA LYS A 253 0.87 -4.82 -42.09
C LYS A 253 -0.17 -4.89 -40.95
N GLU A 254 0.20 -5.45 -39.81
CA GLU A 254 -0.71 -5.64 -38.67
C GLU A 254 -0.79 -4.36 -37.83
N ILE A 255 -2.01 -3.84 -37.61
CA ILE A 255 -2.24 -2.64 -36.80
C ILE A 255 -2.16 -2.99 -35.32
N VAL A 256 -1.39 -2.23 -34.54
CA VAL A 256 -1.34 -2.39 -33.08
C VAL A 256 -2.59 -1.79 -32.48
N GLN A 257 -3.60 -2.60 -32.14
CA GLN A 257 -4.86 -2.08 -31.60
C GLN A 257 -4.65 -1.34 -30.27
N ASN A 258 -5.20 -0.13 -30.16
CA ASN A 258 -5.11 0.68 -28.95
C ASN A 258 -6.44 1.35 -28.65
N ARG A 259 -7.28 0.64 -27.90
CA ARG A 259 -8.69 1.02 -27.69
C ARG A 259 -8.94 1.52 -26.29
N VAL A 260 -9.61 2.66 -26.21
CA VAL A 260 -10.10 3.29 -24.97
C VAL A 260 -11.62 3.42 -25.06
N VAL A 261 -12.33 3.24 -23.94
CA VAL A 261 -13.79 3.38 -23.91
C VAL A 261 -14.18 4.86 -23.90
N ALA A 262 -15.10 5.25 -24.78
CA ALA A 262 -15.59 6.62 -24.90
C ALA A 262 -16.66 6.93 -23.84
N PRO A 263 -16.89 8.22 -23.48
CA PRO A 263 -17.98 8.60 -22.58
C PRO A 263 -19.35 8.21 -23.15
N ASN A 264 -20.37 8.19 -22.30
CA ASN A 264 -21.74 7.75 -22.59
C ASN A 264 -21.86 6.25 -22.95
N THR A 265 -20.83 5.46 -22.66
CA THR A 265 -20.85 4.00 -22.86
C THR A 265 -21.34 3.27 -21.61
N ALA A 266 -22.31 2.38 -21.77
CA ALA A 266 -22.81 1.52 -20.70
C ALA A 266 -22.23 0.10 -20.80
N ILE A 267 -21.74 -0.43 -19.68
CA ILE A 267 -21.26 -1.81 -19.55
C ILE A 267 -22.06 -2.56 -18.48
N ARG A 268 -22.17 -3.89 -18.60
CA ARG A 268 -22.86 -4.74 -17.61
C ARG A 268 -21.92 -5.78 -17.07
N GLU A 269 -21.96 -5.93 -15.75
CA GLU A 269 -21.19 -6.94 -15.02
C GLU A 269 -22.09 -7.63 -14.00
N THR A 270 -21.78 -8.89 -13.71
CA THR A 270 -22.49 -9.67 -12.70
C THR A 270 -21.65 -9.68 -11.43
N LYS A 271 -22.18 -9.11 -10.35
CA LYS A 271 -21.55 -9.12 -9.02
C LYS A 271 -22.55 -9.69 -8.02
N ASN A 272 -22.15 -10.67 -7.21
CA ASN A 272 -23.03 -11.34 -6.23
C ASN A 272 -24.37 -11.84 -6.83
N ASN A 273 -24.34 -12.46 -8.01
CA ASN A 273 -25.51 -12.90 -8.78
C ASN A 273 -26.51 -11.79 -9.18
N GLN A 274 -26.16 -10.51 -9.01
CA GLN A 274 -26.93 -9.37 -9.50
C GLN A 274 -26.25 -8.74 -10.70
N ARG A 275 -27.03 -8.40 -11.73
CA ARG A 275 -26.53 -7.67 -12.90
C ARG A 275 -26.52 -6.18 -12.60
N ILE A 276 -25.34 -5.59 -12.62
CA ILE A 276 -25.11 -4.16 -12.39
C ILE A 276 -24.75 -3.53 -13.75
N THR A 277 -25.33 -2.38 -14.06
CA THR A 277 -24.95 -1.58 -15.24
C THR A 277 -24.11 -0.40 -14.77
N LEU A 278 -22.90 -0.28 -15.32
CA LEU A 278 -21.95 0.79 -15.04
C LEU A 278 -21.83 1.68 -16.28
N LYS A 279 -21.49 2.95 -16.10
CA LYS A 279 -21.39 3.93 -17.20
C LYS A 279 -20.05 4.65 -17.18
N TYR A 280 -19.56 4.95 -18.38
CA TYR A 280 -18.52 5.94 -18.60
C TYR A 280 -19.19 7.30 -18.78
N GLU A 281 -18.77 8.30 -18.03
CA GLU A 281 -19.45 9.60 -17.96
C GLU A 281 -18.44 10.72 -18.22
N ALA A 282 -18.75 11.64 -19.13
CA ALA A 282 -17.94 12.84 -19.32
C ALA A 282 -18.08 13.73 -18.08
N VAL A 283 -16.94 14.18 -17.54
CA VAL A 283 -16.90 15.05 -16.35
C VAL A 283 -16.96 16.52 -16.74
N ASN A 284 -16.39 16.87 -17.89
CA ASN A 284 -16.45 18.20 -18.48
C ASN A 284 -17.02 18.14 -19.91
N ASP A 285 -16.96 19.27 -20.64
CA ASP A 285 -17.37 19.36 -22.06
C ASP A 285 -16.36 18.65 -22.98
N TRP A 286 -16.15 17.36 -22.73
CA TRP A 286 -15.12 16.51 -23.33
C TRP A 286 -15.11 16.59 -24.85
N GLU A 287 -16.28 16.66 -25.49
CA GLU A 287 -16.38 16.67 -26.96
C GLU A 287 -15.73 17.92 -27.57
N ASN A 288 -15.87 19.07 -26.91
CA ASN A 288 -15.50 20.38 -27.46
C ASN A 288 -14.20 20.95 -26.87
N VAL A 289 -13.52 20.23 -25.95
CA VAL A 289 -12.22 20.67 -25.45
C VAL A 289 -11.23 20.75 -26.61
N SER A 290 -10.52 21.87 -26.72
CA SER A 290 -9.42 22.12 -27.65
C SER A 290 -8.23 22.72 -26.89
N HIS A 291 -7.11 22.97 -27.58
CA HIS A 291 -5.90 23.54 -26.98
C HIS A 291 -5.42 22.75 -25.75
N PHE A 292 -5.32 21.43 -25.92
CA PHE A 292 -5.01 20.48 -24.86
C PHE A 292 -3.71 20.82 -24.12
N ALA A 293 -3.77 20.70 -22.79
CA ALA A 293 -2.55 20.63 -21.98
C ALA A 293 -1.68 19.47 -22.46
N SER A 294 -0.37 19.62 -22.35
CA SER A 294 0.55 18.57 -22.75
C SER A 294 0.68 17.49 -21.67
N LEU A 295 0.96 16.26 -22.08
CA LEU A 295 1.27 15.14 -21.18
C LEU A 295 2.41 15.51 -20.23
N ARG A 296 3.40 16.24 -20.74
CA ARG A 296 4.54 16.74 -19.94
C ARG A 296 4.07 17.68 -18.84
N GLU A 297 3.21 18.65 -19.14
CA GLU A 297 2.68 19.58 -18.14
C GLU A 297 1.93 18.86 -17.02
N ILE A 298 1.14 17.82 -17.36
CA ILE A 298 0.40 17.01 -16.38
C ILE A 298 1.37 16.24 -15.48
N LEU A 299 2.31 15.50 -16.08
CA LEU A 299 3.24 14.66 -15.33
C LEU A 299 4.27 15.49 -14.53
N ASP A 300 4.72 16.63 -15.06
CA ASP A 300 5.61 17.56 -14.34
C ASP A 300 4.95 18.12 -13.09
N LYS A 301 3.63 18.35 -13.12
CA LYS A 301 2.86 18.82 -11.97
C LYS A 301 2.74 17.76 -10.87
N TRP A 302 2.73 16.48 -11.24
CA TRP A 302 2.78 15.35 -10.30
C TRP A 302 4.21 14.86 -9.98
N ASN A 303 5.22 15.56 -10.51
CA ASN A 303 6.63 15.19 -10.50
C ASN A 303 6.91 13.75 -10.96
N ILE A 304 6.16 13.29 -11.94
CA ILE A 304 6.42 11.99 -12.56
C ILE A 304 7.31 12.20 -13.77
N ASP A 305 8.37 11.41 -13.85
CA ASP A 305 9.35 11.48 -14.93
C ASP A 305 9.32 10.18 -15.72
N ILE A 306 9.11 10.29 -17.03
CA ILE A 306 9.03 9.16 -17.94
C ILE A 306 10.08 9.28 -19.08
N GLU A 307 11.00 10.25 -19.05
CA GLU A 307 12.09 10.40 -20.03
C GLU A 307 13.23 9.45 -19.67
N MET A 308 13.10 8.16 -19.98
CA MET A 308 14.13 7.16 -19.66
C MET A 308 14.35 6.11 -20.75
N SER A 309 15.57 5.59 -20.81
CA SER A 309 15.88 4.42 -21.63
C SER A 309 15.15 3.17 -21.12
N TYR A 310 14.88 2.19 -21.99
CA TYR A 310 14.21 0.93 -21.60
C TYR A 310 14.93 0.20 -20.45
N LYS A 311 16.25 0.35 -20.35
CA LYS A 311 17.09 -0.29 -19.32
C LYS A 311 16.89 0.35 -17.94
N ASP A 312 16.70 1.67 -17.91
CA ASP A 312 16.44 2.43 -16.67
C ASP A 312 14.98 2.28 -16.20
N TYR A 313 14.05 2.06 -17.15
CA TYR A 313 12.62 1.85 -16.88
C TYR A 313 12.35 0.63 -15.99
N ALA A 314 13.09 -0.46 -16.19
CA ALA A 314 12.96 -1.68 -15.39
C ALA A 314 13.60 -1.55 -13.99
N GLN A 315 14.70 -0.81 -13.88
CA GLN A 315 15.46 -0.65 -12.63
C GLN A 315 14.74 0.29 -11.64
N GLN A 316 14.15 1.39 -12.13
CA GLN A 316 13.51 2.41 -11.29
C GLN A 316 12.06 2.12 -10.88
N ARG A 317 11.47 0.99 -11.29
CA ARG A 317 10.12 0.61 -10.85
C ARG A 317 10.01 0.52 -9.32
N HIS A 318 11.13 0.28 -8.62
CA HIS A 318 11.21 0.31 -7.16
C HIS A 318 11.58 1.69 -6.57
N ASP A 319 12.24 2.57 -7.33
CA ASP A 319 12.69 3.89 -6.86
C ASP A 319 11.64 5.00 -7.04
N ARG A 320 10.65 4.81 -7.94
CA ARG A 320 9.56 5.77 -8.19
C ARG A 320 8.64 5.99 -6.98
N ILE A 321 8.63 5.07 -6.00
CA ILE A 321 7.78 5.19 -4.80
C ILE A 321 8.13 6.43 -3.96
N TYR A 322 9.37 6.90 -4.01
CA TYR A 322 9.85 7.96 -3.10
C TYR A 322 9.71 9.39 -3.65
N GLY A 323 9.58 9.56 -4.98
CA GLY A 323 9.63 10.88 -5.65
C GLY A 323 8.29 11.37 -6.22
N VAL A 324 7.23 10.55 -6.16
CA VAL A 324 5.87 10.90 -6.60
C VAL A 324 5.19 11.72 -5.52
N GLN A 325 4.64 12.88 -5.90
CA GLN A 325 4.05 13.85 -4.95
C GLN A 325 2.53 13.85 -4.91
N ILE A 326 1.90 13.15 -5.84
CA ILE A 326 0.49 12.92 -5.73
C ILE A 326 0.29 11.89 -4.61
N ASN A 327 -0.32 12.33 -3.52
CA ASN A 327 -0.52 11.46 -2.36
C ASN A 327 -1.71 10.52 -2.56
N ASP A 328 -1.94 9.67 -1.56
CA ASP A 328 -3.06 8.71 -1.50
C ASP A 328 -4.44 9.38 -1.56
N GLU A 329 -4.50 10.69 -1.30
CA GLU A 329 -5.70 11.52 -1.42
C GLU A 329 -5.83 12.21 -2.78
N GLY A 330 -4.88 12.06 -3.70
CA GLY A 330 -4.93 12.67 -5.03
C GLY A 330 -4.56 14.16 -5.06
N THR A 331 -3.93 14.66 -4.00
CA THR A 331 -3.46 16.04 -3.87
C THR A 331 -1.94 16.12 -4.04
N ILE A 332 -1.44 17.28 -4.46
CA ILE A 332 0.00 17.52 -4.62
C ILE A 332 0.56 17.94 -3.26
N GLU A 333 1.54 17.20 -2.77
CA GLU A 333 2.22 17.54 -1.54
C GLU A 333 3.07 18.81 -1.67
N GLN A 334 3.05 19.63 -0.62
CA GLN A 334 3.97 20.75 -0.50
C GLN A 334 5.39 20.24 -0.24
N MET A 335 6.36 20.88 -0.90
CA MET A 335 7.78 20.62 -0.65
C MET A 335 8.14 21.10 0.76
N ASN A 336 8.74 20.21 1.57
CA ASN A 336 9.17 20.59 2.91
C ASN A 336 10.44 21.46 2.87
N ASP A 337 10.63 22.27 3.92
CA ASP A 337 11.72 23.25 3.99
C ASP A 337 13.10 22.60 3.92
N GLU A 338 13.30 21.41 4.50
CA GLU A 338 14.57 20.66 4.44
C GLU A 338 14.93 20.33 2.98
N LEU A 339 13.99 19.79 2.21
CA LEU A 339 14.19 19.47 0.81
C LEU A 339 14.29 20.72 -0.06
N ALA A 340 13.49 21.75 0.20
CA ALA A 340 13.53 23.01 -0.52
C ALA A 340 14.89 23.69 -0.39
N GLN A 341 15.43 23.78 0.84
CA GLN A 341 16.75 24.32 1.10
C GLN A 341 17.83 23.52 0.39
N THR A 342 17.76 22.19 0.49
CA THR A 342 18.71 21.29 -0.18
C THR A 342 18.66 21.48 -1.70
N CYS A 343 17.48 21.68 -2.28
CA CYS A 343 17.36 21.98 -3.71
C CYS A 343 18.06 23.30 -4.06
N VAL A 344 17.82 24.36 -3.29
CA VAL A 344 18.46 25.67 -3.46
C VAL A 344 19.98 25.60 -3.32
N ASP A 345 20.49 24.81 -2.37
CA ASP A 345 21.92 24.62 -2.15
C ASP A 345 22.62 23.91 -3.31
N GLY A 346 21.87 23.03 -3.99
CA GLY A 346 22.32 22.28 -5.17
C GLY A 346 22.33 23.07 -6.47
N LEU A 347 21.65 24.23 -6.54
CA LEU A 347 21.64 25.13 -7.70
C LEU A 347 22.96 25.89 -7.85
N LYS A 348 24.05 25.16 -8.09
CA LYS A 348 25.41 25.67 -8.25
C LYS A 348 26.08 25.03 -9.44
N ASN A 349 26.95 25.78 -10.11
CA ASN A 349 27.72 25.34 -11.27
C ASN A 349 26.86 24.91 -12.48
N LEU A 350 25.64 25.44 -12.59
CA LEU A 350 24.76 25.18 -13.74
C LEU A 350 25.02 26.20 -14.86
N ASP A 351 24.92 25.75 -16.11
CA ASP A 351 24.87 26.61 -17.29
C ASP A 351 23.39 26.92 -17.60
N ILE A 352 23.00 28.19 -17.43
CA ILE A 352 21.60 28.64 -17.49
C ILE A 352 21.33 29.41 -18.79
N HIS A 353 20.30 28.96 -19.50
CA HIS A 353 19.91 29.44 -20.82
C HIS A 353 18.55 30.15 -20.80
N ASN A 354 18.31 31.01 -21.80
CA ASN A 354 17.12 31.87 -21.86
C ASN A 354 15.90 31.15 -22.44
N TYR A 355 16.13 30.33 -23.48
CA TYR A 355 15.04 29.68 -24.21
C TYR A 355 14.68 28.34 -23.57
N PRO A 356 13.38 28.02 -23.46
CA PRO A 356 12.95 26.76 -22.89
C PRO A 356 13.29 25.61 -23.85
N GLN A 357 14.29 24.81 -23.47
CA GLN A 357 14.53 23.48 -24.03
C GLN A 357 14.00 22.42 -23.06
N PRO A 358 13.81 21.16 -23.52
CA PRO A 358 13.59 20.04 -22.62
C PRO A 358 14.60 20.05 -21.46
N ILE A 359 14.11 19.84 -20.24
CA ILE A 359 14.92 19.98 -19.00
C ILE A 359 16.13 19.05 -18.94
N ASN A 360 16.15 17.99 -19.73
CA ASN A 360 17.27 17.05 -19.84
C ASN A 360 18.40 17.55 -20.75
N MET A 361 18.13 18.55 -21.60
CA MET A 361 19.09 19.14 -22.54
C MET A 361 19.77 20.37 -21.95
N GLU A 362 18.99 21.35 -21.48
CA GLU A 362 19.51 22.61 -20.95
C GLU A 362 18.69 23.09 -19.74
N VAL A 363 19.34 23.78 -18.81
CA VAL A 363 18.65 24.42 -17.69
C VAL A 363 18.13 25.79 -18.15
N SER A 364 16.81 25.96 -18.15
CA SER A 364 16.20 27.26 -18.44
C SER A 364 16.04 28.11 -17.18
N LEU A 365 16.27 29.42 -17.30
CA LEU A 365 16.04 30.36 -16.19
C LEU A 365 14.56 30.34 -15.75
N LEU A 366 13.64 30.16 -16.70
CA LEU A 366 12.21 30.03 -16.41
C LEU A 366 11.94 28.84 -15.48
N GLY A 367 12.55 27.68 -15.76
CA GLY A 367 12.39 26.50 -14.92
C GLY A 367 12.86 26.72 -13.49
N ILE A 368 13.99 27.41 -13.31
CA ILE A 368 14.49 27.75 -11.97
C ILE A 368 13.51 28.67 -11.24
N PHE A 369 13.00 29.72 -11.89
CA PHE A 369 12.03 30.61 -11.24
C PHE A 369 10.72 29.92 -10.91
N CYS A 370 10.17 29.10 -11.81
CA CYS A 370 9.00 28.27 -11.49
C CYS A 370 9.25 27.43 -10.23
N GLY A 371 10.46 26.88 -10.10
CA GLY A 371 10.93 26.18 -8.92
C GLY A 371 10.92 27.04 -7.67
N LEU A 372 11.63 28.16 -7.69
CA LEU A 372 11.78 29.02 -6.51
C LEU A 372 10.45 29.62 -6.06
N TYR A 373 9.64 30.15 -6.96
CA TYR A 373 8.33 30.71 -6.60
C TYR A 373 7.33 29.66 -6.12
N GLY A 374 7.61 28.37 -6.33
CA GLY A 374 6.83 27.27 -5.79
C GLY A 374 7.13 26.92 -4.34
N ILE A 375 8.22 27.46 -3.75
CA ILE A 375 8.62 27.18 -2.37
C ILE A 375 7.84 28.09 -1.42
N SER A 376 7.22 27.52 -0.39
CA SER A 376 6.42 28.27 0.59
C SER A 376 7.25 29.19 1.50
N ASN A 377 8.49 28.80 1.81
CA ASN A 377 9.36 29.55 2.73
C ASN A 377 10.11 30.68 2.01
N GLU A 378 9.68 31.92 2.24
CA GLU A 378 10.22 33.12 1.59
C GLU A 378 11.72 33.32 1.79
N SER A 379 12.29 32.90 2.93
CA SER A 379 13.73 33.01 3.18
C SER A 379 14.53 32.12 2.24
N ILE A 380 14.05 30.90 1.99
CA ILE A 380 14.67 29.94 1.07
C ILE A 380 14.57 30.46 -0.37
N VAL A 381 13.42 31.07 -0.72
CA VAL A 381 13.24 31.72 -2.03
C VAL A 381 14.26 32.83 -2.23
N ALA A 382 14.41 33.74 -1.26
CA ALA A 382 15.33 34.86 -1.35
C ALA A 382 16.79 34.39 -1.51
N GLU A 383 17.19 33.34 -0.79
CA GLU A 383 18.51 32.72 -0.95
C GLU A 383 18.68 32.09 -2.34
N GLY A 384 17.69 31.34 -2.81
CA GLY A 384 17.71 30.74 -4.15
C GLY A 384 17.85 31.79 -5.25
N MET A 385 17.11 32.90 -5.15
CA MET A 385 17.19 34.02 -6.10
C MET A 385 18.60 34.62 -6.14
N LYS A 386 19.25 34.75 -4.97
CA LYS A 386 20.64 35.22 -4.88
C LYS A 386 21.62 34.21 -5.50
N ASN A 387 21.42 32.92 -5.25
CA ASN A 387 22.29 31.84 -5.71
C ASN A 387 22.35 31.75 -7.25
N ILE A 388 21.25 32.07 -7.94
CA ILE A 388 21.21 32.07 -9.42
C ILE A 388 22.39 32.86 -10.00
N ARG A 389 22.59 34.11 -9.57
CA ARG A 389 23.64 34.98 -10.11
C ARG A 389 25.01 34.73 -9.47
N GLN A 390 25.04 34.24 -8.23
CA GLN A 390 26.28 34.09 -7.48
C GLN A 390 27.06 32.83 -7.84
N PHE A 391 26.37 31.72 -8.15
CA PHE A 391 27.00 30.40 -8.25
C PHE A 391 26.81 29.71 -9.61
N ASN A 392 26.12 30.34 -10.57
CA ASN A 392 25.83 29.74 -11.87
C ASN A 392 26.27 30.65 -13.02
N LYS A 393 26.44 30.06 -14.19
CA LYS A 393 26.83 30.78 -15.41
C LYS A 393 25.58 31.12 -16.21
N LEU A 394 25.30 32.41 -16.38
CA LEU A 394 24.20 32.90 -17.19
C LEU A 394 24.71 33.31 -18.57
N SER A 395 23.99 32.93 -19.62
CA SER A 395 24.29 33.46 -20.97
C SER A 395 23.91 34.95 -21.08
N THR A 396 24.58 35.69 -21.96
CA THR A 396 24.38 37.16 -22.14
C THR A 396 22.96 37.58 -22.48
N ASN A 397 22.17 36.71 -23.11
CA ASN A 397 20.75 36.95 -23.40
C ASN A 397 19.83 36.74 -22.19
N VAL A 398 20.27 35.99 -21.18
CA VAL A 398 19.51 35.72 -19.95
C VAL A 398 19.50 36.94 -19.05
N ASP A 399 20.64 37.63 -18.91
CA ASP A 399 20.73 38.84 -18.08
C ASP A 399 19.83 39.97 -18.60
N LYS A 400 19.68 40.09 -19.92
CA LYS A 400 18.79 41.08 -20.55
C LYS A 400 17.31 40.81 -20.29
N ASN A 401 16.91 39.54 -20.14
CA ASN A 401 15.51 39.11 -20.01
C ASN A 401 15.11 38.70 -18.59
N TYR A 402 16.01 38.81 -17.62
CA TYR A 402 15.87 38.28 -16.27
C TYR A 402 14.55 38.66 -15.58
N GLY A 403 14.15 39.94 -15.65
CA GLY A 403 12.91 40.42 -15.02
C GLY A 403 11.64 39.84 -15.64
N GLN A 404 11.57 39.75 -16.97
CA GLN A 404 10.42 39.19 -17.67
C GLN A 404 10.27 37.68 -17.40
N VAL A 405 11.39 36.96 -17.36
CA VAL A 405 11.40 35.51 -17.10
C VAL A 405 11.03 35.20 -15.64
N SER A 406 11.44 36.06 -14.70
CA SER A 406 11.03 36.01 -13.29
C SER A 406 9.51 36.13 -13.13
N SER A 407 8.89 37.17 -13.70
CA SER A 407 7.43 37.34 -13.66
C SER A 407 6.67 36.18 -14.32
N ASN A 408 7.24 35.56 -15.35
CA ASN A 408 6.63 34.39 -16.00
C ASN A 408 6.72 33.13 -15.11
N GLY A 409 7.81 32.95 -14.37
CA GLY A 409 7.98 31.84 -13.44
C GLY A 409 7.00 31.93 -12.25
N GLU A 410 6.78 33.13 -11.75
CA GLU A 410 5.80 33.41 -10.68
C GLU A 410 4.37 33.01 -11.07
N ARG A 411 4.03 33.09 -12.36
CA ARG A 411 2.71 32.68 -12.88
C ARG A 411 2.51 31.17 -12.95
N LYS A 412 3.59 30.38 -12.88
CA LYS A 412 3.55 28.91 -12.99
C LYS A 412 4.45 28.25 -11.93
N PRO A 413 4.15 28.44 -10.62
CA PRO A 413 4.97 27.90 -9.55
C PRO A 413 4.91 26.36 -9.54
N ASN A 414 6.08 25.72 -9.50
CA ASN A 414 6.25 24.29 -9.33
C ASN A 414 7.61 24.01 -8.67
N PRO A 415 7.69 23.87 -7.33
CA PRO A 415 8.96 23.74 -6.63
C PRO A 415 9.75 22.49 -7.01
N TRP A 416 9.04 21.45 -7.42
CA TRP A 416 9.60 20.13 -7.67
C TRP A 416 10.40 20.05 -8.96
N ILE A 417 10.23 21.02 -9.86
CA ILE A 417 11.10 21.17 -11.04
C ILE A 417 12.58 21.30 -10.64
N LEU A 418 12.89 21.86 -9.46
CA LEU A 418 14.25 21.96 -8.95
C LEU A 418 14.89 20.58 -8.77
N THR A 419 14.12 19.60 -8.28
CA THR A 419 14.60 18.22 -8.13
C THR A 419 14.93 17.59 -9.48
N LYS A 420 14.14 17.90 -10.53
CA LYS A 420 14.41 17.46 -11.90
C LYS A 420 15.65 18.12 -12.49
N ILE A 421 15.82 19.44 -12.29
CA ILE A 421 17.03 20.16 -12.71
C ILE A 421 18.27 19.49 -12.11
N LEU A 422 18.26 19.25 -10.79
CA LEU A 422 19.38 18.61 -10.11
C LEU A 422 19.61 17.18 -10.59
N ARG A 423 18.54 16.41 -10.83
CA ARG A 423 18.65 15.04 -11.35
C ARG A 423 19.42 14.97 -12.67
N TYR A 424 19.14 15.88 -13.61
CA TYR A 424 19.74 15.86 -14.94
C TYR A 424 21.08 16.58 -15.02
N HIS A 425 21.20 17.73 -14.35
CA HIS A 425 22.36 18.63 -14.50
C HIS A 425 23.31 18.62 -13.31
N ASN A 426 22.93 17.97 -12.21
CA ASN A 426 23.78 17.79 -11.03
C ASN A 426 23.58 16.38 -10.41
N LYS A 427 23.78 15.36 -11.24
CA LYS A 427 23.43 13.96 -10.94
C LYS A 427 24.04 13.45 -9.64
N ASP A 428 25.32 13.72 -9.40
CA ASP A 428 26.02 13.28 -8.19
C ASP A 428 25.38 13.87 -6.92
N TYR A 429 25.01 15.15 -6.95
CA TYR A 429 24.32 15.80 -5.83
C TYR A 429 22.92 15.21 -5.62
N TYR A 430 22.20 14.94 -6.71
CA TYR A 430 20.89 14.32 -6.63
C TYR A 430 20.94 12.92 -5.98
N GLU A 431 21.84 12.05 -6.45
CA GLU A 431 21.96 10.68 -5.94
C GLU A 431 22.47 10.64 -4.48
N GLN A 432 23.39 11.53 -4.11
CA GLN A 432 24.00 11.51 -2.77
C GLN A 432 23.20 12.25 -1.70
N ILE A 433 22.43 13.28 -2.07
CA ILE A 433 21.77 14.18 -1.10
C ILE A 433 20.25 14.15 -1.25
N ILE A 434 19.72 14.37 -2.46
CA ILE A 434 18.27 14.48 -2.70
C ILE A 434 17.57 13.13 -2.56
N GLN A 435 18.11 12.06 -3.18
CA GLN A 435 17.49 10.73 -3.15
C GLN A 435 17.38 10.14 -1.73
N PRO A 436 18.39 10.25 -0.85
CA PRO A 436 18.24 9.85 0.56
C PRO A 436 17.15 10.61 1.31
N LEU A 437 16.98 11.92 1.04
CA LEU A 437 15.91 12.71 1.66
C LEU A 437 14.52 12.25 1.23
N PHE A 438 14.32 11.91 -0.05
CA PHE A 438 13.07 11.32 -0.52
C PHE A 438 12.72 10.03 0.24
N LYS A 439 13.71 9.14 0.40
CA LYS A 439 13.54 7.90 1.16
C LYS A 439 13.19 8.16 2.63
N LYS A 440 13.91 9.08 3.28
CA LYS A 440 13.68 9.50 4.68
C LYS A 440 12.26 10.04 4.86
N ASN A 441 11.81 10.92 3.96
CA ASN A 441 10.47 11.53 4.03
C ASN A 441 9.36 10.48 3.84
N TYR A 442 9.53 9.56 2.89
CA TYR A 442 8.58 8.47 2.69
C TYR A 442 8.47 7.54 3.91
N GLU A 443 9.60 7.15 4.49
CA GLU A 443 9.61 6.32 5.70
C GLU A 443 8.98 7.03 6.91
N ALA A 444 9.18 8.34 7.03
CA ALA A 444 8.55 9.17 8.07
C ALA A 444 7.02 9.18 7.93
N LYS A 445 6.50 9.43 6.73
CA LYS A 445 5.05 9.40 6.45
C LYS A 445 4.42 8.04 6.72
N LYS A 446 5.10 6.96 6.32
CA LYS A 446 4.64 5.61 6.61
C LYS A 446 4.52 5.37 8.12
N LYS A 447 5.48 5.89 8.91
CA LYS A 447 5.40 5.84 10.38
C LYS A 447 4.28 6.71 10.94
N GLU A 448 4.07 7.91 10.42
CA GLU A 448 2.96 8.80 10.84
C GLU A 448 1.60 8.18 10.56
N LYS A 449 1.38 7.63 9.36
CA LYS A 449 0.16 6.87 9.00
C LYS A 449 -0.05 5.72 9.99
N GLN A 450 1.03 4.99 10.32
CA GLN A 450 0.95 3.92 11.31
C GLN A 450 0.59 4.40 12.72
N ILE A 451 1.15 5.53 13.16
CA ILE A 451 0.85 6.14 14.47
C ILE A 451 -0.63 6.55 14.52
N LEU A 452 -1.13 7.17 13.46
CA LEU A 452 -2.53 7.59 13.36
C LEU A 452 -3.49 6.39 13.43
N ILE A 453 -3.23 5.33 12.66
CA ILE A 453 -4.01 4.09 12.72
C ILE A 453 -3.95 3.51 14.14
N ASN A 454 -2.76 3.46 14.74
CA ASN A 454 -2.57 3.02 16.11
C ASN A 454 -3.27 3.92 17.14
N GLN A 455 -3.62 5.17 16.85
CA GLN A 455 -4.39 6.02 17.77
C GLN A 455 -5.90 5.77 17.64
N ILE A 456 -6.39 5.64 16.41
CA ILE A 456 -7.82 5.50 16.10
C ILE A 456 -8.34 4.09 16.41
N LEU A 457 -7.51 3.06 16.25
CA LEU A 457 -7.93 1.67 16.40
C LEU A 457 -8.24 1.32 17.87
N ILE A 458 -9.51 1.12 18.20
CA ILE A 458 -9.96 0.72 19.54
C ILE A 458 -9.99 -0.83 19.60
N PRO A 459 -9.20 -1.47 20.49
CA PRO A 459 -9.18 -2.93 20.60
C PRO A 459 -10.47 -3.46 21.21
N ASN A 460 -10.90 -4.64 20.74
CA ASN A 460 -12.03 -5.34 21.34
C ASN A 460 -11.66 -5.89 22.73
N LYS A 461 -12.68 -6.14 23.55
CA LYS A 461 -12.52 -6.90 24.80
C LYS A 461 -12.63 -8.39 24.49
N ILE A 462 -11.85 -9.21 25.18
CA ILE A 462 -12.04 -10.67 25.15
C ILE A 462 -13.37 -10.97 25.85
N ASP A 463 -14.30 -11.53 25.09
CA ASP A 463 -15.62 -11.97 25.56
C ASP A 463 -15.71 -13.50 25.42
N LEU A 464 -15.99 -14.17 26.53
CA LEU A 464 -16.12 -15.62 26.65
C LEU A 464 -17.52 -16.15 26.32
N THR A 465 -18.47 -15.27 26.01
CA THR A 465 -19.80 -15.57 25.46
C THR A 465 -19.86 -15.45 23.94
N ASP A 466 -18.89 -14.75 23.34
CA ASP A 466 -18.67 -14.76 21.90
C ASP A 466 -18.07 -16.11 21.48
N ASP A 467 -18.54 -16.68 20.38
CA ASP A 467 -18.06 -17.97 19.88
C ASP A 467 -16.82 -17.84 18.97
N PHE A 468 -16.43 -16.61 18.62
CA PHE A 468 -15.25 -16.37 17.78
C PHE A 468 -13.96 -16.89 18.43
N ILE A 469 -13.25 -17.76 17.71
CA ILE A 469 -12.00 -18.42 18.10
C ILE A 469 -10.93 -18.31 16.99
N LEU A 470 -9.72 -18.80 17.30
CA LEU A 470 -8.60 -18.78 16.37
C LEU A 470 -8.88 -19.57 15.07
N LEU A 471 -9.75 -20.58 15.10
CA LEU A 471 -10.16 -21.33 13.91
C LEU A 471 -10.94 -20.44 12.93
N ASP A 472 -11.90 -19.65 13.41
CA ASP A 472 -12.66 -18.73 12.56
C ASP A 472 -11.72 -17.71 11.90
N MET A 473 -10.73 -17.22 12.64
CA MET A 473 -9.71 -16.31 12.10
C MET A 473 -8.90 -16.98 10.98
N GLN A 474 -8.57 -18.27 11.10
CA GLN A 474 -7.88 -19.05 10.07
C GLN A 474 -8.75 -19.23 8.83
N GLU A 475 -10.03 -19.55 9.00
CA GLU A 475 -10.98 -19.72 7.90
C GLU A 475 -11.19 -18.39 7.14
N LYS A 476 -11.43 -17.29 7.86
CA LYS A 476 -11.53 -15.94 7.26
C LYS A 476 -10.28 -15.56 6.46
N ALA A 477 -9.10 -15.87 6.98
CA ALA A 477 -7.84 -15.59 6.30
C ALA A 477 -7.65 -16.47 5.04
N ALA A 478 -7.99 -17.76 5.13
CA ALA A 478 -7.94 -18.69 4.00
C ALA A 478 -8.93 -18.33 2.89
N ASN A 479 -10.12 -17.85 3.25
CA ASN A 479 -11.16 -17.41 2.32
C ASN A 479 -10.90 -16.01 1.73
N GLY A 480 -9.86 -15.32 2.19
CA GLY A 480 -9.53 -13.96 1.75
C GLY A 480 -10.58 -12.92 2.13
N GLU A 481 -11.22 -13.09 3.29
CA GLU A 481 -12.31 -12.22 3.74
C GLU A 481 -11.82 -10.90 4.34
N TYR A 482 -10.55 -10.83 4.75
CA TYR A 482 -9.96 -9.60 5.25
C TYR A 482 -9.65 -8.62 4.13
N GLU A 483 -10.10 -7.38 4.31
CA GLU A 483 -9.86 -6.29 3.37
C GLU A 483 -8.57 -5.52 3.72
N ASN A 484 -8.26 -5.40 5.01
CA ASN A 484 -7.12 -4.64 5.52
C ASN A 484 -6.56 -5.22 6.84
N GLU A 485 -5.43 -4.69 7.31
CA GLU A 485 -4.78 -5.16 8.53
C GLU A 485 -5.59 -4.83 9.79
N GLU A 486 -6.36 -3.74 9.79
CA GLU A 486 -7.14 -3.28 10.94
C GLU A 486 -8.21 -4.30 11.34
N GLN A 487 -8.92 -4.90 10.37
CA GLN A 487 -9.90 -5.96 10.63
C GLN A 487 -9.26 -7.18 11.31
N ILE A 488 -8.03 -7.52 10.91
CA ILE A 488 -7.27 -8.64 11.50
C ILE A 488 -6.90 -8.33 12.95
N VAL A 489 -6.45 -7.10 13.23
CA VAL A 489 -6.16 -6.67 14.60
C VAL A 489 -7.42 -6.69 15.46
N MET A 490 -8.55 -6.19 14.94
CA MET A 490 -9.82 -6.21 15.66
C MET A 490 -10.24 -7.63 16.04
N ASP A 491 -10.18 -8.58 15.11
CA ASP A 491 -10.51 -9.98 15.42
C ASP A 491 -9.49 -10.61 16.37
N LEU A 492 -8.20 -10.34 16.20
CA LEU A 492 -7.16 -10.87 17.10
C LEU A 492 -7.31 -10.34 18.53
N THR A 493 -7.75 -9.09 18.73
CA THR A 493 -7.96 -8.51 20.08
C THR A 493 -9.11 -9.17 20.86
N LYS A 494 -10.02 -9.88 20.18
CA LYS A 494 -11.04 -10.73 20.84
C LYS A 494 -10.43 -12.02 21.40
N LEU A 495 -9.24 -12.39 20.95
CA LEU A 495 -8.64 -13.70 21.20
C LEU A 495 -7.41 -13.62 22.10
N LEU A 496 -6.61 -12.57 22.00
CA LEU A 496 -5.26 -12.52 22.56
C LEU A 496 -5.02 -11.22 23.33
N ILE A 497 -4.39 -11.32 24.48
CA ILE A 497 -3.76 -10.20 25.22
C ILE A 497 -2.46 -10.68 25.86
N TYR A 498 -1.64 -9.75 26.34
CA TYR A 498 -0.49 -10.06 27.19
C TYR A 498 -0.28 -9.00 28.27
N TYR A 499 0.42 -9.37 29.34
CA TYR A 499 0.80 -8.50 30.44
C TYR A 499 2.16 -8.89 31.01
N GLU A 500 2.79 -7.98 31.75
CA GLU A 500 4.12 -8.19 32.35
C GLU A 500 4.06 -9.26 33.46
N GLY A 501 4.90 -10.30 33.33
CA GLY A 501 5.09 -11.33 34.35
C GLY A 501 6.33 -11.09 35.22
N GLU A 502 6.63 -12.01 36.15
CA GLU A 502 7.81 -11.86 37.04
C GLU A 502 9.15 -11.89 36.28
N THR A 503 9.23 -12.63 35.16
CA THR A 503 10.48 -12.80 34.39
C THR A 503 10.33 -12.50 32.91
N GLU A 504 9.16 -12.78 32.34
CA GLU A 504 8.82 -12.58 30.92
C GLU A 504 7.34 -12.24 30.81
N ASP A 505 6.93 -11.69 29.66
CA ASP A 505 5.53 -11.40 29.36
C ASP A 505 4.69 -12.67 29.32
N ILE A 506 3.48 -12.56 29.87
CA ILE A 506 2.51 -13.67 29.95
C ILE A 506 1.39 -13.40 28.96
N TYR A 507 1.17 -14.35 28.05
CA TYR A 507 0.14 -14.24 27.02
C TYR A 507 -1.10 -15.02 27.47
N VAL A 508 -2.28 -14.42 27.29
CA VAL A 508 -3.56 -15.08 27.53
C VAL A 508 -4.30 -15.20 26.20
N ILE A 509 -4.69 -16.42 25.86
CA ILE A 509 -5.46 -16.71 24.65
C ILE A 509 -6.81 -17.33 25.00
N LYS A 510 -7.86 -16.85 24.33
CA LYS A 510 -9.21 -17.44 24.33
C LYS A 510 -9.21 -18.70 23.45
N VAL A 511 -9.67 -19.81 24.01
CA VAL A 511 -9.74 -21.11 23.33
C VAL A 511 -11.05 -21.80 23.70
N TYR A 512 -11.63 -22.52 22.74
CA TYR A 512 -12.79 -23.37 22.99
C TYR A 512 -12.37 -24.68 23.67
N ASP A 513 -12.99 -24.99 24.81
CA ASP A 513 -12.88 -26.26 25.52
C ASP A 513 -14.02 -27.18 25.08
N ALA A 514 -13.68 -28.19 24.28
CA ALA A 514 -14.63 -29.15 23.73
C ALA A 514 -15.22 -30.13 24.77
N ILE A 515 -14.60 -30.27 25.95
CA ILE A 515 -15.12 -31.13 27.03
C ILE A 515 -16.21 -30.39 27.79
N CYS A 516 -15.95 -29.13 28.13
CA CYS A 516 -16.88 -28.30 28.89
C CYS A 516 -17.95 -27.63 28.01
N ASP A 517 -17.76 -27.65 26.68
CA ASP A 517 -18.57 -26.91 25.69
C ASP A 517 -18.62 -25.42 26.04
N THR A 518 -17.44 -24.84 26.29
CA THR A 518 -17.31 -23.44 26.74
C THR A 518 -16.01 -22.80 26.27
N GLN A 519 -16.00 -21.48 26.14
CA GLN A 519 -14.78 -20.71 25.90
C GLN A 519 -13.97 -20.55 27.20
N ALA A 520 -12.64 -20.72 27.15
CA ALA A 520 -11.78 -20.57 28.31
C ALA A 520 -10.54 -19.74 27.98
N LEU A 521 -9.90 -19.22 29.03
CA LEU A 521 -8.66 -18.46 28.94
C LEU A 521 -7.49 -19.35 29.34
N TYR A 522 -6.47 -19.42 28.50
CA TYR A 522 -5.24 -20.16 28.78
C TYR A 522 -4.03 -19.25 28.71
N HIS A 523 -3.14 -19.41 29.69
CA HIS A 523 -1.82 -18.80 29.67
C HIS A 523 -0.90 -19.57 28.73
N LYS A 524 -0.12 -18.85 27.90
CA LYS A 524 0.85 -19.45 26.97
C LYS A 524 2.14 -18.65 26.93
N LEU A 525 3.22 -19.34 26.54
CA LEU A 525 4.50 -18.70 26.23
C LEU A 525 4.41 -17.94 24.90
N GLU A 526 5.19 -16.87 24.78
CA GLU A 526 5.38 -16.11 23.53
C GLU A 526 5.67 -17.02 22.35
N GLY A 527 6.64 -17.93 22.50
CA GLY A 527 7.05 -18.84 21.42
C GLY A 527 5.92 -19.75 20.93
N THR A 528 4.99 -20.13 21.81
CA THR A 528 3.82 -20.96 21.44
C THR A 528 2.80 -20.12 20.67
N VAL A 529 2.49 -18.91 21.18
CA VAL A 529 1.58 -17.98 20.50
C VAL A 529 2.11 -17.61 19.13
N TYR A 530 3.39 -17.27 19.01
CA TYR A 530 4.01 -16.90 17.74
C TYR A 530 3.96 -18.03 16.73
N LYS A 531 4.21 -19.28 17.13
CA LYS A 531 4.06 -20.44 16.26
C LYS A 531 2.62 -20.66 15.79
N GLN A 532 1.62 -20.32 16.61
CA GLN A 532 0.22 -20.39 16.21
C GLN A 532 -0.13 -19.29 15.20
N LEU A 533 0.27 -18.05 15.45
CA LEU A 533 0.00 -16.91 14.57
C LEU A 533 0.78 -16.97 13.25
N GLU A 534 1.96 -17.59 13.24
CA GLU A 534 2.79 -17.76 12.05
C GLU A 534 2.19 -18.73 11.03
N LYS A 535 1.30 -19.64 11.46
CA LYS A 535 0.60 -20.58 10.57
C LYS A 535 -0.53 -19.93 9.78
N ILE A 536 -0.95 -18.72 10.14
CA ILE A 536 -2.08 -18.02 9.53
C ILE A 536 -1.54 -17.05 8.48
N ASN A 537 -1.54 -17.49 7.22
CA ASN A 537 -1.18 -16.67 6.07
C ASN A 537 -2.35 -15.76 5.70
N ILE A 538 -2.06 -14.50 5.35
CA ILE A 538 -3.07 -13.51 5.03
C ILE A 538 -3.11 -13.29 3.52
N ASN A 539 -4.29 -13.49 2.95
CA ASN A 539 -4.61 -13.12 1.58
C ASN A 539 -5.66 -12.01 1.61
N PHE A 540 -5.31 -10.80 1.18
CA PHE A 540 -6.28 -9.71 1.08
C PHE A 540 -7.16 -9.88 -0.17
N LYS A 541 -8.47 -9.64 0.00
CA LYS A 541 -9.52 -9.86 -1.02
C LYS A 541 -9.27 -9.24 -2.40
N ASN A 542 -8.43 -8.19 -2.48
CA ASN A 542 -8.22 -7.39 -3.69
C ASN A 542 -6.78 -7.37 -4.22
N LYS A 543 -5.84 -8.14 -3.65
CA LYS A 543 -4.46 -8.13 -4.17
C LYS A 543 -4.35 -9.11 -5.34
N LYS A 544 -4.23 -8.60 -6.58
CA LYS A 544 -3.77 -9.42 -7.71
C LYS A 544 -2.37 -9.91 -7.36
N ILE A 545 -2.20 -11.21 -7.21
CA ILE A 545 -0.90 -11.83 -7.01
C ILE A 545 -0.17 -11.71 -8.34
N ASP A 546 0.66 -10.68 -8.49
CA ASP A 546 1.72 -10.71 -9.49
C ASP A 546 2.66 -11.85 -9.08
N GLU A 547 2.63 -12.98 -9.80
CA GLU A 547 3.39 -14.22 -9.55
C GLU A 547 4.93 -14.06 -9.50
N LYS A 548 5.45 -12.83 -9.53
CA LYS A 548 6.89 -12.52 -9.57
C LYS A 548 7.46 -11.94 -8.30
N ASP A 549 6.66 -11.68 -7.26
CA ASP A 549 7.18 -11.15 -6.01
C ASP A 549 7.55 -12.28 -5.05
N ASN A 550 8.84 -12.65 -5.01
CA ASN A 550 9.44 -13.64 -4.09
C ASN A 550 9.39 -13.21 -2.60
N SER A 551 8.49 -12.29 -2.23
CA SER A 551 8.34 -11.83 -0.86
C SER A 551 7.66 -12.90 0.00
N LYS A 552 8.15 -13.10 1.23
CA LYS A 552 7.55 -14.06 2.16
C LYS A 552 6.08 -13.68 2.43
N PRO A 553 5.16 -14.64 2.52
CA PRO A 553 3.76 -14.36 2.82
C PRO A 553 3.63 -13.64 4.15
N ILE A 554 2.80 -12.59 4.17
CA ILE A 554 2.47 -11.86 5.40
C ILE A 554 1.59 -12.78 6.26
N THR A 555 1.93 -12.88 7.54
CA THR A 555 1.20 -13.73 8.50
C THR A 555 0.64 -12.91 9.64
N VAL A 556 -0.34 -13.45 10.36
CA VAL A 556 -0.93 -12.78 11.53
C VAL A 556 0.12 -12.43 12.58
N LYS A 557 1.21 -13.21 12.71
CA LYS A 557 2.36 -12.88 13.57
C LYS A 557 3.01 -11.53 13.21
N HIS A 558 3.11 -11.20 11.92
CA HIS A 558 3.69 -9.93 11.48
C HIS A 558 2.79 -8.75 11.90
N ILE A 559 1.48 -8.90 11.72
CA ILE A 559 0.50 -7.90 12.14
C ILE A 559 0.48 -7.75 13.66
N PHE A 560 0.47 -8.85 14.41
CA PHE A 560 0.53 -8.80 15.88
C PHE A 560 1.73 -7.98 16.37
N LYS A 561 2.93 -8.22 15.83
CA LYS A 561 4.13 -7.45 16.19
C LYS A 561 4.02 -5.97 15.84
N LYS A 562 3.41 -5.65 14.70
CA LYS A 562 3.19 -4.27 14.23
C LYS A 562 2.24 -3.49 15.16
N PHE A 563 1.27 -4.18 15.76
CA PHE A 563 0.23 -3.61 16.62
C PHE A 563 0.33 -4.05 18.09
N ALA A 564 1.50 -4.47 18.56
CA ALA A 564 1.68 -5.12 19.88
C ALA A 564 1.09 -4.30 21.05
N SER A 565 1.21 -2.97 21.01
CA SER A 565 0.68 -2.06 22.04
C SER A 565 -0.84 -2.16 22.25
N LYS A 566 -1.59 -2.72 21.29
CA LYS A 566 -3.05 -2.92 21.37
C LYS A 566 -3.47 -4.12 22.20
N PHE A 567 -2.54 -5.03 22.47
CA PHE A 567 -2.80 -6.27 23.17
C PHE A 567 -2.36 -6.23 24.65
N VAL A 568 -1.74 -5.14 25.09
CA VAL A 568 -1.18 -4.99 26.44
C VAL A 568 -2.28 -4.76 27.48
N LYS A 569 -2.19 -5.47 28.60
CA LYS A 569 -2.92 -5.21 29.85
C LYS A 569 -1.92 -4.96 30.99
N LYS A 570 -2.37 -4.29 32.05
CA LYS A 570 -1.61 -4.09 33.30
C LYS A 570 -1.41 -5.38 34.08
N GLY A 571 -2.30 -6.36 33.88
CA GLY A 571 -2.33 -7.59 34.65
C GLY A 571 -3.65 -8.34 34.47
N CYS A 572 -3.85 -9.34 35.30
CA CYS A 572 -5.00 -10.23 35.30
C CYS A 572 -5.58 -10.33 36.72
N GLN A 573 -6.90 -10.16 36.85
CA GLN A 573 -7.63 -10.31 38.10
C GLN A 573 -8.90 -11.13 37.87
N PHE A 574 -9.40 -11.75 38.94
CA PHE A 574 -10.63 -12.53 38.83
C PHE A 574 -11.81 -11.63 38.47
N ILE A 575 -11.98 -10.51 39.17
CA ILE A 575 -12.93 -9.44 38.87
C ILE A 575 -12.22 -8.10 38.99
N SER A 576 -12.30 -7.24 37.97
CA SER A 576 -11.75 -5.88 38.00
C SER A 576 -12.65 -4.89 37.27
N ASP A 577 -12.76 -3.69 37.83
CA ASP A 577 -13.42 -2.55 37.18
C ASP A 577 -12.46 -1.74 36.31
N ASP A 578 -11.13 -1.94 36.44
CA ASP A 578 -10.13 -1.27 35.60
C ASP A 578 -10.10 -1.92 34.20
N PRO A 579 -10.49 -1.22 33.11
CA PRO A 579 -10.47 -1.78 31.76
C PRO A 579 -9.05 -2.13 31.26
N LYS A 580 -8.00 -1.64 31.93
CA LYS A 580 -6.61 -1.99 31.65
C LYS A 580 -6.18 -3.31 32.30
N ILE A 581 -6.99 -3.91 33.17
CA ILE A 581 -6.78 -5.23 33.74
C ILE A 581 -7.69 -6.23 33.02
N LEU A 582 -7.19 -7.44 32.75
CA LEU A 582 -8.03 -8.52 32.24
C LEU A 582 -8.90 -9.06 33.38
N THR A 583 -10.22 -8.98 33.20
CA THR A 583 -11.21 -9.65 34.06
C THR A 583 -11.48 -11.07 33.57
N VAL A 584 -11.17 -12.05 34.42
CA VAL A 584 -11.32 -13.48 34.13
C VAL A 584 -12.77 -13.96 34.28
N PHE A 585 -13.48 -13.46 35.29
CA PHE A 585 -14.88 -13.81 35.53
C PHE A 585 -15.80 -12.99 34.62
N GLN A 586 -16.44 -13.65 33.67
CA GLN A 586 -17.31 -13.02 32.68
C GLN A 586 -18.77 -13.51 32.79
N GLY A 587 -19.15 -13.96 33.98
CA GLY A 587 -20.46 -14.55 34.27
C GLY A 587 -20.46 -16.08 34.24
N TYR A 588 -21.58 -16.65 34.66
CA TYR A 588 -21.77 -18.11 34.71
C TYR A 588 -22.21 -18.67 33.35
N LYS A 589 -22.06 -19.99 33.18
CA LYS A 589 -22.58 -20.73 32.01
C LYS A 589 -24.09 -20.52 31.82
N TYR A 590 -24.82 -20.49 32.93
CA TYR A 590 -26.27 -20.34 32.95
C TYR A 590 -26.69 -18.94 33.40
N LYS A 591 -27.76 -18.41 32.80
CA LYS A 591 -28.38 -17.15 33.21
C LYS A 591 -29.31 -17.38 34.40
N LYS A 592 -29.49 -16.35 35.22
CA LYS A 592 -30.49 -16.36 36.29
C LYS A 592 -31.90 -16.46 35.68
N LEU A 593 -32.72 -17.37 36.20
CA LEU A 593 -34.13 -17.51 35.82
C LEU A 593 -35.00 -16.53 36.63
N ASP A 594 -36.09 -16.05 36.02
CA ASP A 594 -37.06 -15.16 36.66
C ASP A 594 -38.00 -15.89 37.62
N THR A 595 -38.28 -17.17 37.36
CA THR A 595 -39.15 -18.04 38.15
C THR A 595 -38.41 -19.29 38.58
N ILE A 596 -38.75 -19.83 39.76
CA ILE A 596 -38.13 -21.03 40.34
C ILE A 596 -39.17 -22.14 40.41
N ASP A 597 -38.84 -23.29 39.85
CA ASP A 597 -39.61 -24.53 40.00
C ASP A 597 -39.00 -25.37 41.13
N TYR A 598 -39.64 -25.33 42.29
CA TYR A 598 -39.17 -26.08 43.47
C TYR A 598 -39.41 -27.59 43.35
N GLU A 599 -40.37 -28.05 42.53
CA GLU A 599 -40.61 -29.50 42.36
C GLU A 599 -39.41 -30.16 41.69
N CYS A 600 -38.82 -29.49 40.69
CA CYS A 600 -37.60 -29.96 40.02
C CYS A 600 -36.39 -30.02 40.97
N LEU A 601 -36.33 -29.14 41.97
CA LEU A 601 -35.21 -29.06 42.92
C LEU A 601 -35.38 -29.97 44.14
N GLN A 602 -36.59 -30.48 44.38
CA GLN A 602 -36.93 -31.23 45.60
C GLN A 602 -35.98 -32.42 45.82
N MET A 603 -35.74 -33.23 44.80
CA MET A 603 -34.83 -34.39 44.90
C MET A 603 -33.40 -34.00 45.30
N TYR A 604 -32.94 -32.83 44.89
CA TYR A 604 -31.62 -32.34 45.24
C TYR A 604 -31.58 -31.82 46.67
N PHE A 605 -32.62 -31.12 47.12
CA PHE A 605 -32.75 -30.71 48.52
C PHE A 605 -32.90 -31.89 49.47
N ASP A 606 -33.65 -32.93 49.09
CA ASP A 606 -33.82 -34.16 49.86
C ASP A 606 -32.49 -34.91 49.99
N LEU A 607 -31.70 -35.02 48.90
CA LEU A 607 -30.35 -35.59 48.96
C LEU A 607 -29.48 -34.86 50.00
N ILE A 608 -29.50 -33.53 50.00
CA ILE A 608 -28.69 -32.73 50.93
C ILE A 608 -29.20 -32.92 52.36
N LYS A 609 -30.52 -32.84 52.59
CA LYS A 609 -31.12 -32.92 53.92
C LYS A 609 -31.01 -34.31 54.53
N GLU A 610 -31.52 -35.31 53.82
CA GLU A 610 -31.67 -36.66 54.35
C GLU A 610 -30.35 -37.43 54.35
N THR A 611 -29.55 -37.29 53.29
CA THR A 611 -28.36 -38.12 53.10
C THR A 611 -27.07 -37.41 53.51
N ILE A 612 -26.83 -36.19 53.03
CA ILE A 612 -25.56 -35.49 53.29
C ILE A 612 -25.53 -34.92 54.72
N ALA A 613 -26.60 -34.26 55.15
CA ALA A 613 -26.73 -33.68 56.48
C ALA A 613 -27.29 -34.66 57.53
N ALA A 614 -27.71 -35.87 57.13
CA ALA A 614 -28.29 -36.87 58.02
C ALA A 614 -29.47 -36.33 58.87
N CYS A 615 -30.32 -35.50 58.26
CA CYS A 615 -31.44 -34.79 58.89
C CYS A 615 -31.04 -33.76 59.98
N ASP A 616 -29.75 -33.38 60.08
CA ASP A 616 -29.32 -32.26 60.92
C ASP A 616 -29.63 -30.93 60.21
N GLU A 617 -30.57 -30.18 60.76
CA GLU A 617 -31.03 -28.92 60.16
C GLU A 617 -29.93 -27.85 60.11
N GLN A 618 -29.03 -27.79 61.11
CA GLN A 618 -27.96 -26.80 61.13
C GLN A 618 -26.93 -27.08 60.05
N VAL A 619 -26.57 -28.36 59.86
CA VAL A 619 -25.65 -28.78 58.79
C VAL A 619 -26.29 -28.57 57.42
N TYR A 620 -27.57 -28.91 57.27
CA TYR A 620 -28.33 -28.70 56.04
C TYR A 620 -28.36 -27.22 55.65
N GLU A 621 -28.76 -26.33 56.57
CA GLU A 621 -28.77 -24.88 56.34
C GLU A 621 -27.36 -24.34 56.03
N TYR A 622 -26.34 -24.82 56.72
CA TYR A 622 -24.96 -24.39 56.47
C TYR A 622 -24.49 -24.74 55.05
N ILE A 623 -24.76 -25.97 54.58
CA ILE A 623 -24.39 -26.41 53.23
C ILE A 623 -25.10 -25.53 52.18
N LEU A 624 -26.41 -25.31 52.32
CA LEU A 624 -27.17 -24.48 51.39
C LEU A 624 -26.70 -23.02 51.38
N ASN A 625 -26.47 -22.44 52.55
CA ASN A 625 -25.97 -21.07 52.67
C ASN A 625 -24.57 -20.93 52.06
N GLN A 626 -23.70 -21.91 52.25
CA GLN A 626 -22.36 -21.90 51.66
C GLN A 626 -22.41 -21.99 50.12
N MET A 627 -23.28 -22.83 49.57
CA MET A 627 -23.53 -22.92 48.13
C MET A 627 -24.10 -21.62 47.57
N ALA A 628 -25.13 -21.05 48.21
CA ALA A 628 -25.71 -19.78 47.80
C ALA A 628 -24.68 -18.65 47.82
N TRP A 629 -23.86 -18.60 48.88
CA TRP A 629 -22.82 -17.59 49.04
C TRP A 629 -21.75 -17.68 47.93
N LEU A 630 -21.31 -18.89 47.57
CA LEU A 630 -20.35 -19.15 46.49
C LEU A 630 -20.83 -18.59 45.13
N ILE A 631 -22.11 -18.77 44.82
CA ILE A 631 -22.71 -18.31 43.55
C ILE A 631 -23.04 -16.81 43.58
N GLN A 632 -23.41 -16.27 44.74
CA GLN A 632 -23.76 -14.85 44.88
C GLN A 632 -22.55 -13.93 45.01
N ASN A 633 -21.39 -14.46 45.43
CA ASN A 633 -20.18 -13.69 45.70
C ASN A 633 -18.98 -14.21 44.88
N PRO A 634 -19.01 -14.10 43.53
CA PRO A 634 -17.88 -14.48 42.72
C PRO A 634 -16.63 -13.66 43.11
N GLY A 635 -15.47 -14.31 43.06
CA GLY A 635 -14.20 -13.70 43.47
C GLY A 635 -13.98 -13.60 44.98
N LYS A 636 -14.94 -14.01 45.83
CA LYS A 636 -14.75 -14.07 47.28
C LYS A 636 -14.52 -15.48 47.78
N LYS A 637 -13.72 -15.57 48.84
CA LYS A 637 -13.34 -16.84 49.48
C LYS A 637 -14.05 -17.01 50.83
N SER A 638 -14.67 -18.17 51.05
CA SER A 638 -15.35 -18.47 52.32
C SER A 638 -14.37 -18.70 53.48
N ARG A 639 -13.10 -19.02 53.16
CA ARG A 639 -12.04 -19.38 54.10
C ARG A 639 -12.36 -20.60 54.95
N ALA A 640 -13.29 -21.43 54.47
CA ALA A 640 -13.70 -22.69 55.06
C ALA A 640 -13.73 -23.77 53.96
N ALA A 641 -13.52 -25.01 54.34
CA ALA A 641 -13.66 -26.17 53.47
C ALA A 641 -14.66 -27.16 54.09
N ILE A 642 -15.53 -27.74 53.26
CA ILE A 642 -16.45 -28.79 53.69
C ILE A 642 -15.75 -30.15 53.49
N VAL A 643 -15.89 -31.06 54.45
CA VAL A 643 -15.40 -32.43 54.33
C VAL A 643 -16.59 -33.38 54.36
N LEU A 644 -16.83 -34.06 53.24
CA LEU A 644 -17.87 -35.07 53.08
C LEU A 644 -17.26 -36.46 53.24
N GLN A 645 -17.51 -37.08 54.38
CA GLN A 645 -17.03 -38.41 54.73
C GLN A 645 -18.19 -39.41 54.77
N GLY A 646 -18.01 -40.58 54.17
CA GLY A 646 -19.02 -41.65 54.22
C GLY A 646 -18.74 -42.76 53.21
N ARG A 647 -19.60 -43.77 53.14
CA ARG A 647 -19.41 -44.89 52.18
C ARG A 647 -19.54 -44.43 50.73
N GLN A 648 -18.96 -45.19 49.80
CA GLN A 648 -19.18 -44.98 48.37
C GLN A 648 -20.65 -45.21 48.02
N GLY A 649 -21.16 -44.47 47.03
CA GLY A 649 -22.54 -44.64 46.54
C GLY A 649 -23.61 -43.83 47.28
N ILE A 650 -23.26 -43.09 48.35
CA ILE A 650 -24.22 -42.26 49.11
C ILE A 650 -24.51 -40.89 48.48
N GLY A 651 -24.01 -40.61 47.28
CA GLY A 651 -24.33 -39.37 46.56
C GLY A 651 -23.44 -38.15 46.85
N LYS A 652 -22.31 -38.29 47.56
CA LYS A 652 -21.35 -37.18 47.82
C LYS A 652 -20.95 -36.41 46.57
N ASN A 653 -20.61 -37.12 45.49
CA ASN A 653 -20.23 -36.47 44.23
C ASN A 653 -21.42 -35.78 43.56
N ARG A 654 -22.66 -36.30 43.71
CA ARG A 654 -23.85 -35.66 43.12
C ARG A 654 -24.10 -34.25 43.66
N LEU A 655 -23.81 -34.03 44.94
CA LEU A 655 -23.82 -32.68 45.53
C LEU A 655 -22.81 -31.77 44.82
N THR A 656 -21.55 -32.21 44.72
CA THR A 656 -20.47 -31.39 44.19
C THR A 656 -20.52 -31.21 42.67
N ASP A 657 -21.02 -32.20 41.92
CA ASP A 657 -21.15 -32.18 40.46
C ASP A 657 -22.05 -31.02 40.01
N VAL A 658 -23.16 -30.76 40.73
CA VAL A 658 -24.06 -29.64 40.43
C VAL A 658 -23.37 -28.29 40.64
N ILE A 659 -22.61 -28.13 41.73
CA ILE A 659 -21.86 -26.89 42.00
C ILE A 659 -20.78 -26.68 40.93
N ALA A 660 -20.06 -27.74 40.58
CA ALA A 660 -19.05 -27.72 39.53
C ALA A 660 -19.67 -27.38 38.17
N GLU A 661 -20.85 -27.90 37.84
CA GLU A 661 -21.55 -27.57 36.59
C GLU A 661 -22.01 -26.10 36.55
N LEU A 662 -22.54 -25.57 37.66
CA LEU A 662 -22.94 -24.16 37.77
C LEU A 662 -21.76 -23.21 37.61
N THR A 663 -20.60 -23.59 38.15
CA THR A 663 -19.35 -22.80 38.08
C THR A 663 -18.49 -23.11 36.85
N SER A 664 -18.75 -24.23 36.16
CA SER A 664 -18.20 -24.67 34.88
C SER A 664 -16.70 -24.40 34.73
N ARG A 665 -16.29 -23.51 33.80
CA ARG A 665 -14.91 -23.10 33.50
C ARG A 665 -14.12 -22.55 34.70
N TYR A 666 -14.81 -22.15 35.76
CA TYR A 666 -14.25 -21.71 37.03
C TYR A 666 -14.18 -22.83 38.08
N SER A 667 -14.35 -24.09 37.70
CA SER A 667 -14.37 -25.24 38.61
C SER A 667 -13.35 -26.32 38.25
N CYS A 668 -12.95 -27.08 39.27
CA CYS A 668 -12.24 -28.35 39.13
C CYS A 668 -13.11 -29.43 39.78
N SER A 669 -13.89 -30.16 38.96
CA SER A 669 -14.92 -31.09 39.42
C SER A 669 -14.37 -32.35 40.10
N ASN A 670 -13.11 -32.72 39.85
CA ASN A 670 -12.51 -33.91 40.44
C ASN A 670 -10.98 -33.84 40.42
N ILE A 671 -10.36 -33.47 41.54
CA ILE A 671 -8.92 -33.56 41.74
C ILE A 671 -8.65 -34.77 42.63
N THR A 672 -7.93 -35.76 42.10
CA THR A 672 -7.58 -36.99 42.83
C THR A 672 -6.12 -36.99 43.29
N ASN A 673 -5.26 -36.20 42.63
CA ASN A 673 -3.85 -36.06 42.99
C ASN A 673 -3.60 -34.78 43.78
N ILE A 674 -3.20 -34.94 45.03
CA ILE A 674 -2.87 -33.85 45.95
C ILE A 674 -1.67 -33.00 45.51
N ASP A 675 -0.75 -33.56 44.74
CA ASP A 675 0.45 -32.87 44.28
C ASP A 675 0.11 -31.84 43.18
N GLU A 676 -1.01 -31.99 42.46
CA GLU A 676 -1.51 -30.97 41.54
C GLU A 676 -1.97 -29.72 42.28
N PHE A 677 -2.33 -29.87 43.55
CA PHE A 677 -2.84 -28.80 44.40
C PHE A 677 -1.76 -28.18 45.28
N THR A 678 -0.92 -29.03 45.90
CA THR A 678 0.05 -28.65 46.93
C THR A 678 1.50 -28.75 46.48
N GLY A 679 1.74 -29.36 45.32
CA GLY A 679 3.07 -29.57 44.78
C GLY A 679 3.65 -28.34 44.09
N ARG A 680 4.79 -28.54 43.45
CA ARG A 680 5.53 -27.47 42.76
C ARG A 680 4.76 -26.91 41.56
N PHE A 681 3.98 -27.73 40.85
CA PHE A 681 3.22 -27.29 39.67
C PHE A 681 1.73 -27.28 39.97
N ASN A 682 1.17 -26.09 40.14
CA ASN A 682 -0.15 -25.90 40.76
C ASN A 682 -1.09 -25.02 39.93
N SER A 683 -0.92 -24.92 38.61
CA SER A 683 -1.75 -24.07 37.75
C SER A 683 -3.23 -24.46 37.71
N ILE A 684 -3.58 -25.68 38.12
CA ILE A 684 -4.97 -26.13 38.24
C ILE A 684 -5.81 -25.23 39.15
N VAL A 685 -5.19 -24.55 40.13
CA VAL A 685 -5.90 -23.69 41.07
C VAL A 685 -6.12 -22.27 40.56
N GLU A 686 -5.39 -21.88 39.51
CA GLU A 686 -5.44 -20.53 38.98
C GLU A 686 -6.81 -20.26 38.35
N ASN A 687 -7.40 -19.10 38.67
CA ASN A 687 -8.66 -18.64 38.09
C ASN A 687 -9.85 -19.60 38.34
N LYS A 688 -9.81 -20.36 39.44
CA LYS A 688 -10.88 -21.29 39.84
C LYS A 688 -11.56 -20.84 41.13
N MET A 689 -12.88 -20.86 41.13
CA MET A 689 -13.76 -20.56 42.26
C MET A 689 -14.12 -21.77 43.09
N PHE A 690 -14.10 -22.97 42.50
CA PHE A 690 -14.56 -24.19 43.14
C PHE A 690 -13.65 -25.37 42.80
N ALA A 691 -13.30 -26.19 43.79
CA ALA A 691 -12.57 -27.43 43.57
C ALA A 691 -13.09 -28.54 44.47
N VAL A 692 -13.17 -29.75 43.90
CA VAL A 692 -13.50 -30.98 44.61
C VAL A 692 -12.24 -31.81 44.76
N LEU A 693 -11.85 -32.08 45.99
CA LEU A 693 -10.71 -32.93 46.32
C LEU A 693 -11.22 -34.32 46.69
N ASN A 694 -11.08 -35.27 45.76
CA ASN A 694 -11.67 -36.60 45.88
C ASN A 694 -10.60 -37.61 46.32
N GLU A 695 -10.89 -38.35 47.38
CA GLU A 695 -10.05 -39.42 47.95
C GLU A 695 -8.63 -39.01 48.36
N MET A 696 -8.43 -37.75 48.74
CA MET A 696 -7.11 -37.26 49.19
C MET A 696 -6.78 -37.69 50.62
N MET A 697 -5.64 -38.37 50.80
CA MET A 697 -5.08 -38.75 52.12
C MET A 697 -3.80 -37.98 52.47
N ASN A 698 -3.78 -37.34 53.64
CA ASN A 698 -2.63 -36.59 54.17
C ASN A 698 -1.78 -37.34 55.23
N GLN A 699 -1.96 -38.64 55.41
CA GLN A 699 -1.53 -39.38 56.61
C GLN A 699 -0.06 -39.84 56.72
N ASN A 700 0.81 -39.65 55.73
CA ASN A 700 2.21 -40.06 55.89
C ASN A 700 3.00 -38.99 56.66
N ASP A 701 3.78 -39.36 57.69
CA ASP A 701 4.59 -38.46 58.54
C ASP A 701 5.55 -37.53 57.76
N SER A 702 5.85 -37.85 56.50
CA SER A 702 6.60 -36.99 55.57
C SER A 702 5.79 -35.80 55.00
N LYS A 703 4.49 -35.66 55.29
CA LYS A 703 3.56 -34.71 54.67
C LYS A 703 3.13 -33.51 55.56
N LYS A 704 3.80 -33.21 56.68
CA LYS A 704 3.48 -31.99 57.48
C LYS A 704 3.49 -30.69 56.65
N GLY A 705 4.31 -30.62 55.60
CA GLY A 705 4.31 -29.50 54.64
C GLY A 705 3.01 -29.36 53.84
N VAL A 706 2.36 -30.48 53.48
CA VAL A 706 1.13 -30.51 52.68
C VAL A 706 -0.05 -29.90 53.44
N ALA A 707 -0.18 -30.22 54.73
CA ALA A 707 -1.23 -29.63 55.57
C ALA A 707 -1.09 -28.11 55.72
N THR A 708 0.15 -27.61 55.77
CA THR A 708 0.44 -26.17 55.83
C THR A 708 0.07 -25.48 54.51
N VAL A 709 0.44 -26.06 53.38
CA VAL A 709 0.08 -25.55 52.05
C VAL A 709 -1.43 -25.57 51.86
N MET A 710 -2.14 -26.64 52.26
CA MET A 710 -3.62 -26.66 52.21
C MET A 710 -4.27 -25.57 53.04
N LYS A 711 -3.79 -25.34 54.28
CA LYS A 711 -4.30 -24.24 55.11
C LYS A 711 -4.17 -22.91 54.37
N SER A 712 -2.99 -22.64 53.79
CA SER A 712 -2.75 -21.46 52.97
C SER A 712 -3.70 -21.37 51.77
N ILE A 713 -3.90 -22.46 51.02
CA ILE A 713 -4.84 -22.46 49.88
C ILE A 713 -6.28 -22.23 50.33
N ILE A 714 -6.68 -22.68 51.53
CA ILE A 714 -8.03 -22.44 52.10
C ILE A 714 -8.15 -21.03 52.68
N SER A 715 -7.11 -20.44 53.26
CA SER A 715 -7.24 -19.19 54.02
C SER A 715 -6.76 -17.94 53.29
N ASP A 716 -5.74 -18.06 52.44
CA ASP A 716 -5.02 -16.93 51.89
C ASP A 716 -5.71 -16.40 50.63
N LEU A 717 -5.66 -15.08 50.45
CA LEU A 717 -6.33 -14.39 49.33
C LEU A 717 -5.49 -14.38 48.05
N THR A 718 -4.23 -14.78 48.13
CA THR A 718 -3.29 -14.81 47.00
C THR A 718 -2.56 -16.13 46.97
N ILE A 719 -2.22 -16.61 45.77
CA ILE A 719 -1.48 -17.85 45.58
C ILE A 719 -0.38 -17.65 44.54
N ARG A 720 0.78 -18.26 44.80
CA ARG A 720 1.86 -18.34 43.80
C ARG A 720 1.56 -19.48 42.84
N ILE A 721 1.42 -19.13 41.56
CA ILE A 721 1.20 -20.08 40.47
C ILE A 721 2.54 -20.37 39.81
N ASN A 722 2.85 -21.67 39.72
CA ASN A 722 3.99 -22.17 38.99
C ASN A 722 3.49 -23.21 37.99
N GLU A 723 3.36 -22.81 36.74
CA GLU A 723 3.00 -23.70 35.63
C GLU A 723 4.27 -24.19 34.94
N MET A 724 4.26 -25.43 34.44
CA MET A 724 5.43 -26.00 33.80
C MET A 724 5.78 -25.21 32.53
N ASN A 725 7.05 -24.80 32.41
CA ASN A 725 7.54 -23.97 31.30
C ASN A 725 6.78 -22.64 31.15
N GLN A 726 6.33 -22.02 32.24
CA GLN A 726 5.78 -20.66 32.23
C GLN A 726 6.47 -19.80 33.30
N PRO A 727 6.50 -18.46 33.11
CA PRO A 727 6.88 -17.55 34.18
C PRO A 727 6.01 -17.75 35.41
N ARG A 728 6.65 -17.72 36.58
CA ARG A 728 5.93 -17.69 37.85
C ARG A 728 5.13 -16.40 37.96
N ARG A 729 3.98 -16.49 38.61
CA ARG A 729 3.09 -15.35 38.81
C ARG A 729 2.32 -15.49 40.11
N THR A 730 1.91 -14.35 40.65
CA THR A 730 0.99 -14.30 41.79
C THR A 730 -0.41 -14.05 41.26
N ALA A 731 -1.36 -14.89 41.68
CA ALA A 731 -2.76 -14.80 41.28
C ALA A 731 -3.66 -14.64 42.51
N GLU A 732 -4.88 -14.13 42.30
CA GLU A 732 -5.92 -14.11 43.32
C GLU A 732 -6.40 -15.52 43.61
N ASN A 733 -6.49 -15.85 44.90
CA ASN A 733 -6.99 -17.14 45.35
C ASN A 733 -8.46 -17.02 45.77
N VAL A 734 -9.35 -17.28 44.81
CA VAL A 734 -10.82 -17.17 45.00
C VAL A 734 -11.50 -18.53 45.19
N MET A 735 -10.71 -19.60 45.35
CA MET A 735 -11.18 -20.97 45.35
C MET A 735 -11.88 -21.38 46.65
N ASN A 736 -12.98 -22.10 46.55
CA ASN A 736 -13.68 -22.75 47.66
C ASN A 736 -13.60 -24.28 47.46
N ILE A 737 -13.40 -25.02 48.54
CA ILE A 737 -12.98 -26.42 48.46
C ILE A 737 -13.98 -27.33 49.18
N VAL A 738 -14.31 -28.44 48.54
CA VAL A 738 -15.04 -29.56 49.16
C VAL A 738 -14.18 -30.82 49.05
N TYR A 739 -13.90 -31.45 50.19
CA TYR A 739 -13.27 -32.75 50.25
C TYR A 739 -14.33 -33.84 50.20
N VAL A 740 -14.11 -34.86 49.38
CA VAL A 740 -14.95 -36.05 49.33
C VAL A 740 -14.08 -37.27 49.60
N THR A 741 -14.45 -38.08 50.58
CA THR A 741 -13.61 -39.22 50.99
C THR A 741 -14.40 -40.38 51.56
N ASN A 742 -13.87 -41.59 51.37
CA ASN A 742 -14.35 -42.82 52.00
C ASN A 742 -13.49 -43.22 53.22
N ALA A 743 -12.37 -42.52 53.47
CA ALA A 743 -11.43 -42.85 54.53
C ALA A 743 -11.92 -42.38 55.90
N ASP A 744 -11.58 -43.13 56.95
CA ASP A 744 -11.97 -42.80 58.33
C ASP A 744 -11.30 -41.53 58.86
N MET A 745 -10.12 -41.17 58.36
CA MET A 745 -9.40 -39.96 58.73
C MET A 745 -8.74 -39.30 57.49
N PRO A 746 -9.47 -38.45 56.77
CA PRO A 746 -9.02 -37.91 55.49
C PRO A 746 -7.96 -36.80 55.61
N VAL A 747 -8.04 -35.96 56.64
CA VAL A 747 -7.17 -34.78 56.80
C VAL A 747 -6.64 -34.69 58.23
N PHE A 748 -5.31 -34.59 58.39
CA PHE A 748 -4.67 -34.33 59.68
C PHE A 748 -4.18 -32.89 59.73
N PHE A 749 -4.90 -32.03 60.44
CA PHE A 749 -4.41 -30.71 60.82
C PHE A 749 -3.88 -30.85 62.25
N GLY A 750 -2.56 -30.93 62.42
CA GLY A 750 -1.97 -31.02 63.76
C GLY A 750 -2.53 -29.93 64.68
N HIS A 751 -2.95 -30.33 65.88
CA HIS A 751 -3.31 -29.45 66.99
C HIS A 751 -2.08 -28.72 67.53
#